data_AF-A0A4R8THP7-F1
#
_entry.id   AF-A0A4R8THP7-F1
#
_cell.length_a   1.000
_cell.length_b   1.000
_cell.length_c   1.000
_cell.angle_alpha   90.00
_cell.angle_beta   90.00
_cell.angle_gamma   90.00
#
_symmetry.space_group_name_H-M   'P 1'
#
loop_
_entity.id
_entity.type
_entity.pdbx_description
1 polymer ?
#
loop_
_entity_poly.entity_id
_entity_poly.type
_entity_poly.pdbx_seq_one_letter_code
_entity_poly.pdbx_strand_id
1 'polypeptide(L)'
;MPIATSFTLPESAADLAVPEGSAFFITFTTSNLPETGESWCPDVRAALPHLNATFSADGAPEMAFVEVGQRPEWKVPTNVYRTTWNINNVPTLVRFERAGGVTKETGRLVEDPTDLDVIQAPSIIHAGEDTEIKVDYSLDKSLLPNTTYTVGLAGGPPGEPPSFLCKLANRTSIDETTHTINIPLDALPPSDDFAIMSASRGAGYMYTSYFTLEGSTAEWTQSETDGHSSSTANSQSVQQLHERLALVEEALRRQQSSDLHGFKTTPTSTPSATPNVEDETIAHHSLWEDHNISFEGDSSFRKQTYLASQIEELRIEAAQSPVVVDELENLKGIYQSHEAQPEAKQTRRLRQPHVAKAAQLQLLPSDFVIRLLRTVTENSVLFLFYAVENRAQVEDLCRRVYFSVEPVTIGEITLLNGFLSVLLRDINFDAHPEFSPEEVSRLYNLSYASFKAGVETYEVMAAPTFEHTLILSMASLRAQQDGNLPLQWTVMSAAARHCLALGYHRKARLAELPAQEARRARRLFWHVYFADRGLTLTQGKAPILQDFDIDTEPFEITRTPERYPWDASFAAFIEFGRIQTGIYEGLYSPASSRRSDEERRELVAVLDKRLRRWYETWQSVDYTHAYRKDLFQFTFEGIDVVYFSIMTLLHRGASSSNSASAISEECYEAARKGLTAHATAYHRSVSGGYAALFNYAVWTHLYSSFTPYIITFLHCIRNSDIEDLNLLRSTLEISERLSALVESCKRQYELCRSLYRIAEAYIKSKKGITCVDTALSSHITLPLQQPAAQETWSIFDPQLEHGAFSDFHVDDWNAGYISQMSFSLDNQLSKGQP
;
A
#
# COMPACT_ATOMS: atom_id res chain seq x y z
N MET A 1 30.08 26.38 -3.37
CA MET A 1 28.71 25.82 -3.47
C MET A 1 27.90 26.78 -4.33
N PRO A 2 26.98 26.28 -5.17
CA PRO A 2 26.19 27.14 -6.07
C PRO A 2 25.21 28.06 -5.33
N ILE A 3 24.90 27.75 -4.06
CA ILE A 3 24.14 28.63 -3.18
C ILE A 3 25.10 29.62 -2.50
N ALA A 4 24.91 30.91 -2.76
CA ALA A 4 25.66 31.99 -2.14
C ALA A 4 25.24 32.15 -0.67
N THR A 5 26.10 31.72 0.25
CA THR A 5 25.85 31.78 1.71
C THR A 5 26.01 33.19 2.31
N SER A 6 26.68 34.10 1.60
CA SER A 6 26.84 35.51 1.99
C SER A 6 26.43 36.42 0.84
N PHE A 7 25.12 36.51 0.58
CA PHE A 7 24.54 37.41 -0.41
C PHE A 7 23.85 38.59 0.28
N THR A 8 24.12 39.80 -0.19
CA THR A 8 23.42 41.02 0.26
C THR A 8 22.60 41.55 -0.92
N LEU A 9 21.28 41.66 -0.73
CA LEU A 9 20.40 42.16 -1.76
C LEU A 9 20.70 43.65 -2.02
N PRO A 10 20.97 44.07 -3.27
CA PRO A 10 21.17 45.48 -3.59
C PRO A 10 19.86 46.28 -3.53
N GLU A 11 19.92 47.60 -3.70
CA GLU A 11 18.72 48.46 -3.69
C GLU A 11 17.82 48.23 -4.90
N SER A 12 18.37 47.76 -6.04
CA SER A 12 17.60 47.46 -7.24
C SER A 12 18.15 46.27 -8.03
N ALA A 13 17.31 45.65 -8.85
CA ALA A 13 17.72 44.55 -9.73
C ALA A 13 18.80 44.95 -10.76
N ALA A 14 18.94 46.25 -11.07
CA ALA A 14 19.94 46.75 -12.02
C ALA A 14 21.37 46.68 -11.44
N ASP A 15 21.49 46.70 -10.11
CA ASP A 15 22.77 46.69 -9.38
C ASP A 15 23.25 45.26 -9.05
N LEU A 16 22.51 44.23 -9.49
CA LEU A 16 22.91 42.83 -9.34
C LEU A 16 24.13 42.52 -10.23
N ALA A 17 25.20 42.06 -9.59
CA ALA A 17 26.44 41.65 -10.25
C ALA A 17 26.30 40.27 -10.90
N VAL A 18 25.66 40.20 -12.08
CA VAL A 18 25.54 38.96 -12.87
C VAL A 18 26.61 38.93 -13.97
N PRO A 19 27.45 37.89 -14.08
CA PRO A 19 28.41 37.75 -15.18
C PRO A 19 27.73 37.63 -16.56
N GLU A 20 28.37 38.16 -17.60
CA GLU A 20 27.84 38.14 -18.96
C GLU A 20 27.76 36.70 -19.51
N GLY A 21 26.57 36.28 -19.95
CA GLY A 21 26.32 34.90 -20.41
C GLY A 21 25.97 33.90 -19.29
N SER A 22 25.76 34.35 -18.06
CA SER A 22 25.31 33.51 -16.93
C SER A 22 23.95 33.94 -16.38
N ALA A 23 23.25 33.00 -15.73
CA ALA A 23 22.01 33.25 -15.01
C ALA A 23 22.26 33.18 -13.51
N PHE A 24 21.70 34.14 -12.78
CA PHE A 24 21.72 34.19 -11.32
C PHE A 24 20.28 34.13 -10.80
N PHE A 25 20.05 33.29 -9.79
CA PHE A 25 18.73 33.06 -9.23
C PHE A 25 18.60 33.67 -7.84
N ILE A 26 17.45 34.26 -7.53
CA ILE A 26 17.13 34.74 -6.18
C ILE A 26 15.83 34.10 -5.75
N THR A 27 15.86 33.42 -4.60
CA THR A 27 14.65 32.95 -3.93
C THR A 27 14.32 33.89 -2.79
N PHE A 28 13.17 34.55 -2.88
CA PHE A 28 12.59 35.31 -1.77
C PHE A 28 11.85 34.34 -0.86
N THR A 29 12.32 34.25 0.38
CA THR A 29 11.87 33.34 1.43
C THR A 29 11.54 34.13 2.69
N THR A 30 11.04 33.47 3.72
CA THR A 30 10.68 34.10 4.99
C THR A 30 11.73 33.84 6.07
N SER A 31 11.80 34.73 7.06
CA SER A 31 12.64 34.50 8.24
C SER A 31 12.10 33.35 9.09
N ASN A 32 13.00 32.77 9.89
CA ASN A 32 12.62 31.71 10.82
C ASN A 32 11.95 32.26 12.08
N LEU A 33 11.05 31.47 12.66
CA LEU A 33 10.49 31.71 13.99
C LEU A 33 11.60 31.50 15.04
N PRO A 34 11.78 32.42 16.00
CA PRO A 34 12.82 32.29 17.03
C PRO A 34 12.68 31.03 17.90
N GLU A 35 11.46 30.52 18.04
CA GLU A 35 11.14 29.39 18.93
C GLU A 35 11.45 28.03 18.30
N THR A 36 11.22 27.88 17.00
CA THR A 36 11.35 26.60 16.28
C THR A 36 12.58 26.55 15.39
N GLY A 37 13.15 27.71 15.02
CA GLY A 37 14.22 27.80 14.03
C GLY A 37 13.77 27.52 12.60
N GLU A 38 12.46 27.42 12.34
CA GLU A 38 11.88 27.15 11.02
C GLU A 38 11.07 28.34 10.48
N SER A 39 10.93 28.43 9.16
CA SER A 39 10.13 29.46 8.47
C SER A 39 8.69 29.54 8.99
N TRP A 40 8.17 30.75 9.20
CA TRP A 40 6.77 30.96 9.57
C TRP A 40 5.77 30.64 8.43
N CYS A 41 6.21 30.64 7.18
CA CYS A 41 5.38 30.31 6.02
C CYS A 41 5.41 28.78 5.73
N PRO A 42 4.24 28.09 5.73
CA PRO A 42 4.15 26.67 5.37
C PRO A 42 4.66 26.36 3.97
N ASP A 43 4.35 27.21 2.99
CA ASP A 43 4.72 27.00 1.59
C ASP A 43 6.23 27.11 1.38
N VAL A 44 6.88 28.02 2.11
CA VAL A 44 8.34 28.10 2.19
C VAL A 44 8.92 26.82 2.79
N ARG A 45 8.35 26.28 3.88
CA ARG A 45 8.82 25.01 4.49
C ARG A 45 8.72 23.85 3.50
N ALA A 46 7.65 23.79 2.71
CA ALA A 46 7.46 22.77 1.69
C ALA A 46 8.43 22.93 0.50
N ALA A 47 8.74 24.16 0.08
CA ALA A 47 9.60 24.42 -1.07
C ALA A 47 11.11 24.27 -0.78
N LEU A 48 11.55 24.54 0.46
CA LEU A 48 12.97 24.56 0.83
C LEU A 48 13.74 23.26 0.49
N PRO A 49 13.23 22.04 0.74
CA PRO A 49 13.93 20.80 0.37
C PRO A 49 14.19 20.69 -1.15
N HIS A 50 13.22 21.11 -1.96
CA HIS A 50 13.33 21.06 -3.42
C HIS A 50 14.32 22.10 -3.96
N LEU A 51 14.30 23.31 -3.41
CA LEU A 51 15.25 24.37 -3.76
C LEU A 51 16.68 23.97 -3.36
N ASN A 52 16.87 23.44 -2.16
CA ASN A 52 18.18 22.96 -1.72
C ASN A 52 18.69 21.80 -2.58
N ALA A 53 17.85 20.81 -2.90
CA ALA A 53 18.25 19.70 -3.76
C ALA A 53 18.64 20.14 -5.18
N THR A 54 17.90 21.10 -5.75
CA THR A 54 18.10 21.58 -7.13
C THR A 54 19.38 22.40 -7.27
N PHE A 55 19.70 23.23 -6.28
CA PHE A 55 20.81 24.20 -6.37
C PHE A 55 22.06 23.80 -5.58
N SER A 56 22.08 22.62 -4.94
CA SER A 56 23.27 22.12 -4.22
C SER A 56 24.15 21.15 -5.04
N ALA A 57 23.73 20.74 -6.24
CA ALA A 57 24.48 19.81 -7.09
C ALA A 57 25.68 20.49 -7.77
N ASP A 58 26.75 19.72 -8.04
CA ASP A 58 27.91 20.21 -8.79
C ASP A 58 27.51 20.59 -10.22
N GLY A 59 27.77 21.86 -10.61
CA GLY A 59 27.38 22.41 -11.91
C GLY A 59 25.99 23.07 -11.95
N ALA A 60 25.26 23.14 -10.83
CA ALA A 60 24.02 23.89 -10.75
C ALA A 60 24.24 25.41 -10.91
N PRO A 61 23.25 26.17 -11.42
CA PRO A 61 23.36 27.63 -11.54
C PRO A 61 23.44 28.31 -10.17
N GLU A 62 24.06 29.50 -10.13
CA GLU A 62 24.22 30.23 -8.87
C GLU A 62 22.88 30.78 -8.35
N MET A 63 22.66 30.68 -7.04
CA MET A 63 21.44 31.13 -6.39
C MET A 63 21.70 31.75 -5.01
N ALA A 64 20.85 32.70 -4.58
CA ALA A 64 20.81 33.22 -3.22
C ALA A 64 19.41 33.16 -2.60
N PHE A 65 19.36 33.00 -1.28
CA PHE A 65 18.15 33.20 -0.48
C PHE A 65 18.09 34.62 0.07
N VAL A 66 16.90 35.22 0.03
CA VAL A 66 16.62 36.56 0.56
C VAL A 66 15.43 36.49 1.47
N GLU A 67 15.63 36.80 2.75
CA GLU A 67 14.56 36.79 3.75
C GLU A 67 13.77 38.10 3.70
N VAL A 68 12.45 37.98 3.55
CA VAL A 68 11.55 39.15 3.47
C VAL A 68 11.17 39.72 4.86
N GLY A 69 11.66 39.12 5.93
CA GLY A 69 11.37 39.48 7.32
C GLY A 69 10.26 38.65 7.98
N GLN A 70 9.81 39.10 9.15
CA GLN A 70 8.78 38.43 9.94
C GLN A 70 7.38 38.70 9.37
N ARG A 71 6.41 37.81 9.66
CA ARG A 71 5.03 37.88 9.13
C ARG A 71 4.37 39.26 9.27
N PRO A 72 4.47 39.99 10.40
CA PRO A 72 3.84 41.31 10.53
C PRO A 72 4.45 42.37 9.61
N GLU A 73 5.76 42.31 9.36
CA GLU A 73 6.48 43.26 8.52
C GLU A 73 6.21 43.01 7.02
N TRP A 74 6.08 41.74 6.64
CA TRP A 74 5.75 41.32 5.28
C TRP A 74 4.32 41.71 4.86
N LYS A 75 3.37 41.72 5.81
CA LYS A 75 1.97 42.09 5.54
C LYS A 75 1.79 43.58 5.23
N VAL A 76 2.77 44.43 5.51
CA VAL A 76 2.67 45.87 5.24
C VAL A 76 2.76 46.13 3.71
N PRO A 77 1.77 46.76 3.06
CA PRO A 77 1.77 46.97 1.61
C PRO A 77 2.97 47.79 1.10
N THR A 78 3.54 48.65 1.95
CA THR A 78 4.72 49.48 1.64
C THR A 78 6.04 48.77 1.87
N ASN A 79 6.04 47.45 2.11
CA ASN A 79 7.26 46.67 2.28
C ASN A 79 8.16 46.79 1.03
N VAL A 80 9.48 46.96 1.22
CA VAL A 80 10.45 47.21 0.16
C VAL A 80 10.50 46.07 -0.88
N TYR A 81 10.28 44.83 -0.46
CA TYR A 81 10.27 43.67 -1.34
C TYR A 81 9.02 43.64 -2.24
N ARG A 82 7.87 44.09 -1.73
CA ARG A 82 6.62 44.23 -2.49
C ARG A 82 6.70 45.37 -3.50
N THR A 83 7.27 46.49 -3.10
CA THR A 83 7.30 47.72 -3.91
C THR A 83 8.47 47.78 -4.89
N THR A 84 9.68 47.44 -4.45
CA THR A 84 10.92 47.60 -5.24
C THR A 84 11.26 46.35 -6.05
N TRP A 85 10.95 45.16 -5.52
CA TRP A 85 11.26 43.87 -6.14
C TRP A 85 10.03 43.15 -6.73
N ASN A 86 8.84 43.76 -6.58
CA ASN A 86 7.55 43.23 -7.06
C ASN A 86 7.29 41.78 -6.57
N ILE A 87 7.63 41.48 -5.32
CA ILE A 87 7.37 40.17 -4.70
C ILE A 87 6.03 40.24 -3.98
N ASN A 88 5.02 39.55 -4.48
CA ASN A 88 3.67 39.60 -3.90
C ASN A 88 3.36 38.38 -3.00
N ASN A 89 4.02 37.25 -3.27
CA ASN A 89 3.87 35.97 -2.57
C ASN A 89 5.25 35.41 -2.20
N VAL A 90 5.31 34.51 -1.22
CA VAL A 90 6.52 33.78 -0.82
C VAL A 90 6.18 32.30 -0.66
N PRO A 91 7.01 31.35 -1.14
CA PRO A 91 8.29 31.56 -1.81
C PRO A 91 8.13 32.07 -3.25
N THR A 92 9.05 32.93 -3.71
CA THR A 92 9.15 33.36 -5.12
C THR A 92 10.57 33.17 -5.63
N LEU A 93 10.73 32.47 -6.75
CA LEU A 93 12.03 32.27 -7.41
C LEU A 93 12.12 33.15 -8.66
N VAL A 94 13.17 33.96 -8.74
CA VAL A 94 13.39 34.91 -9.85
C VAL A 94 14.74 34.62 -10.52
N ARG A 95 14.77 34.62 -11.86
CA ARG A 95 15.95 34.45 -12.70
C ARG A 95 16.37 35.79 -13.27
N PHE A 96 17.64 36.13 -13.10
CA PHE A 96 18.27 37.32 -13.65
C PHE A 96 19.40 36.95 -14.62
N GLU A 97 19.49 37.68 -15.72
CA GLU A 97 20.58 37.54 -16.70
C GLU A 97 21.09 38.91 -17.13
N ARG A 98 22.37 38.97 -17.48
CA ARG A 98 22.98 40.17 -18.04
C ARG A 98 22.98 40.13 -19.55
N ALA A 99 22.25 41.07 -20.17
CA ALA A 99 22.17 41.22 -21.62
C ALA A 99 22.43 42.68 -22.01
N GLY A 100 23.47 42.92 -22.82
CA GLY A 100 23.82 44.27 -23.28
C GLY A 100 24.32 45.21 -22.18
N GLY A 101 25.05 44.69 -21.19
CA GLY A 101 25.63 45.46 -20.09
C GLY A 101 24.69 45.75 -18.90
N VAL A 102 23.41 45.41 -19.00
CA VAL A 102 22.38 45.63 -17.95
C VAL A 102 21.82 44.30 -17.46
N THR A 103 21.65 44.14 -16.15
CA THR A 103 20.98 42.99 -15.55
C THR A 103 19.47 43.14 -15.66
N LYS A 104 18.78 42.11 -16.16
CA LYS A 104 17.32 42.07 -16.29
C LYS A 104 16.75 40.78 -15.72
N GLU A 105 15.55 40.89 -15.16
CA GLU A 105 14.71 39.73 -14.86
C GLU A 105 14.31 39.04 -16.17
N THR A 106 14.58 37.74 -16.31
CA THR A 106 14.27 36.95 -17.52
C THR A 106 13.28 35.83 -17.26
N GLY A 107 12.96 35.54 -16.00
CA GLY A 107 11.94 34.57 -15.64
C GLY A 107 11.61 34.63 -14.17
N ARG A 108 10.37 34.28 -13.85
CA ARG A 108 9.86 34.29 -12.48
C ARG A 108 8.93 33.10 -12.31
N LEU A 109 9.16 32.34 -11.25
CA LEU A 109 8.30 31.26 -10.80
C LEU A 109 7.63 31.74 -9.53
N VAL A 110 6.35 32.08 -9.66
CA VAL A 110 5.42 32.40 -8.58
C VAL A 110 4.31 31.37 -8.65
N GLU A 111 3.68 31.07 -7.53
CA GLU A 111 2.41 30.35 -7.48
C GLU A 111 1.40 31.01 -8.44
N ASP A 112 0.79 30.23 -9.34
CA ASP A 112 -0.01 30.75 -10.44
C ASP A 112 -1.20 31.57 -9.89
N PRO A 113 -1.32 32.88 -10.20
CA PRO A 113 -2.38 33.73 -9.65
C PRO A 113 -3.78 33.40 -10.20
N THR A 114 -3.91 32.41 -11.08
CA THR A 114 -5.20 31.99 -11.65
C THR A 114 -6.14 31.28 -10.67
N ASP A 115 -5.70 30.95 -9.46
CA ASP A 115 -6.52 30.20 -8.48
C ASP A 115 -7.12 31.04 -7.33
N LEU A 116 -6.96 32.39 -7.28
CA LEU A 116 -7.31 33.12 -6.04
C LEU A 116 -8.14 34.42 -6.10
N ASP A 117 -8.62 34.91 -7.24
CA ASP A 117 -9.49 36.12 -7.25
C ASP A 117 -10.84 35.91 -7.95
N VAL A 118 -11.52 34.79 -7.66
CA VAL A 118 -12.90 34.55 -8.15
C VAL A 118 -13.93 35.40 -7.41
N ILE A 119 -13.62 35.83 -6.18
CA ILE A 119 -14.49 36.69 -5.37
C ILE A 119 -13.74 37.98 -5.03
N GLN A 120 -14.27 39.11 -5.52
CA GLN A 120 -13.77 40.46 -5.24
C GLN A 120 -14.53 41.04 -4.05
N ALA A 121 -13.80 41.34 -2.99
CA ALA A 121 -14.31 41.99 -1.79
C ALA A 121 -13.48 43.24 -1.45
N PRO A 122 -14.05 44.23 -0.75
CA PRO A 122 -13.27 45.35 -0.23
C PRO A 122 -12.17 44.87 0.73
N SER A 123 -11.05 45.60 0.76
CA SER A 123 -9.91 45.29 1.65
C SER A 123 -10.27 45.40 3.13
N ILE A 124 -11.32 46.16 3.45
CA ILE A 124 -11.87 46.36 4.79
C ILE A 124 -13.39 46.17 4.71
N ILE A 125 -13.94 45.29 5.53
CA ILE A 125 -15.37 45.02 5.69
C ILE A 125 -15.75 45.40 7.11
N HIS A 126 -16.84 46.12 7.31
CA HIS A 126 -17.34 46.46 8.65
C HIS A 126 -18.40 45.44 9.09
N ALA A 127 -18.18 44.79 10.24
CA ALA A 127 -19.14 43.87 10.82
C ALA A 127 -20.45 44.59 11.18
N GLY A 128 -21.59 43.98 10.89
CA GLY A 128 -22.92 44.56 11.07
C GLY A 128 -23.37 45.50 9.95
N GLU A 129 -22.51 45.83 8.97
CA GLU A 129 -22.87 46.65 7.81
C GLU A 129 -23.01 45.80 6.54
N ASP A 130 -23.95 46.21 5.68
CA ASP A 130 -24.17 45.59 4.37
C ASP A 130 -23.01 45.93 3.44
N THR A 131 -22.28 44.92 2.98
CA THR A 131 -21.12 45.06 2.10
C THR A 131 -21.36 44.34 0.78
N GLU A 132 -21.06 45.00 -0.32
CA GLU A 132 -21.18 44.43 -1.66
C GLU A 132 -19.91 43.64 -2.03
N ILE A 133 -20.10 42.39 -2.43
CA ILE A 133 -19.05 41.52 -2.97
C ILE A 133 -19.42 41.06 -4.38
N LYS A 134 -18.42 40.87 -5.23
CA LYS A 134 -18.62 40.42 -6.61
C LYS A 134 -18.00 39.05 -6.80
N VAL A 135 -18.73 38.12 -7.41
CA VAL A 135 -18.24 36.78 -7.76
C VAL A 135 -18.19 36.67 -9.28
N ASP A 136 -16.99 36.44 -9.83
CA ASP A 136 -16.77 36.31 -11.27
C ASP A 136 -16.66 34.84 -11.68
N TYR A 137 -17.79 34.26 -12.06
CA TYR A 137 -17.87 32.87 -12.52
C TYR A 137 -17.39 32.66 -13.97
N SER A 138 -16.90 33.70 -14.67
CA SER A 138 -16.51 33.59 -16.08
C SER A 138 -15.22 32.78 -16.32
N LEU A 139 -14.44 32.54 -15.25
CA LEU A 139 -13.14 31.86 -15.30
C LEU A 139 -13.24 30.34 -15.13
N ASP A 140 -14.36 29.82 -14.62
CA ASP A 140 -14.54 28.39 -14.40
C ASP A 140 -15.38 27.74 -15.52
N LYS A 141 -14.69 27.01 -16.41
CA LYS A 141 -15.31 26.31 -17.56
C LYS A 141 -16.10 25.06 -17.16
N SER A 142 -16.09 24.66 -15.89
CA SER A 142 -16.78 23.46 -15.38
C SER A 142 -18.25 23.71 -15.00
N LEU A 143 -18.71 24.97 -15.05
CA LEU A 143 -20.04 25.34 -14.55
C LEU A 143 -21.15 25.00 -15.55
N LEU A 144 -22.18 24.30 -15.05
CA LEU A 144 -23.38 23.94 -15.81
C LEU A 144 -24.39 25.11 -15.81
N PRO A 145 -25.19 25.29 -16.89
CA PRO A 145 -26.34 26.17 -16.85
C PRO A 145 -27.31 25.73 -15.74
N ASN A 146 -27.75 26.65 -14.87
CA ASN A 146 -28.67 26.45 -13.73
C ASN A 146 -28.06 25.89 -12.42
N THR A 147 -26.75 25.95 -12.21
CA THR A 147 -26.16 25.62 -10.89
C THR A 147 -26.39 26.75 -9.88
N THR A 148 -26.73 26.39 -8.62
CA THR A 148 -26.88 27.35 -7.51
C THR A 148 -25.73 27.21 -6.52
N TYR A 149 -25.31 28.34 -5.95
CA TYR A 149 -24.13 28.45 -5.08
C TYR A 149 -24.51 28.92 -3.69
N THR A 150 -23.65 28.63 -2.71
CA THR A 150 -23.74 29.20 -1.35
C THR A 150 -22.50 30.04 -1.11
N VAL A 151 -22.70 31.29 -0.69
CA VAL A 151 -21.63 32.18 -0.24
C VAL A 151 -21.64 32.25 1.28
N GLY A 152 -20.49 32.09 1.91
CA GLY A 152 -20.38 32.15 3.36
C GLY A 152 -18.96 32.34 3.85
N LEU A 153 -18.85 32.73 5.12
CA LEU A 153 -17.59 32.75 5.86
C LEU A 153 -17.15 31.32 6.14
N ALA A 154 -15.91 31.00 5.82
CA ALA A 154 -15.29 29.72 6.10
C ALA A 154 -14.04 29.91 6.96
N GLY A 155 -13.79 28.96 7.86
CA GLY A 155 -12.57 28.89 8.67
C GLY A 155 -11.68 27.72 8.23
N GLY A 156 -10.37 27.93 8.23
CA GLY A 156 -9.36 26.92 7.87
C GLY A 156 -8.53 27.30 6.64
N PRO A 157 -7.29 26.76 6.51
CA PRO A 157 -6.40 27.08 5.39
C PRO A 157 -6.94 26.54 4.06
N PRO A 158 -6.58 27.15 2.91
CA PRO A 158 -6.93 26.63 1.59
C PRO A 158 -6.43 25.18 1.41
N GLY A 159 -7.31 24.25 1.01
CA GLY A 159 -6.94 22.84 0.73
C GLY A 159 -7.68 21.76 1.53
N GLU A 160 -8.42 22.11 2.58
CA GLU A 160 -9.37 21.21 3.28
C GLU A 160 -10.82 21.51 2.89
N PRO A 161 -11.77 20.55 2.97
CA PRO A 161 -13.18 20.83 2.72
C PRO A 161 -13.70 21.86 3.74
N PRO A 162 -14.01 23.08 3.30
CA PRO A 162 -14.25 24.21 4.18
C PRO A 162 -15.59 24.09 4.91
N SER A 163 -15.56 24.31 6.23
CA SER A 163 -16.78 24.41 7.04
C SER A 163 -17.27 25.86 7.04
N PHE A 164 -18.49 26.10 6.56
CA PHE A 164 -19.10 27.41 6.63
C PHE A 164 -19.35 27.77 8.11
N LEU A 165 -18.59 28.74 8.62
CA LEU A 165 -18.80 29.36 9.93
C LEU A 165 -20.13 30.12 9.94
N CYS A 166 -20.43 30.82 8.84
CA CYS A 166 -21.70 31.52 8.64
C CYS A 166 -22.08 31.54 7.15
N LYS A 167 -23.35 31.27 6.84
CA LYS A 167 -23.87 31.40 5.46
C LYS A 167 -24.36 32.83 5.26
N LEU A 168 -23.76 33.52 4.30
CA LEU A 168 -24.05 34.92 3.99
C LEU A 168 -25.09 35.03 2.86
N ALA A 169 -25.05 34.13 1.87
CA ALA A 169 -26.07 33.98 0.83
C ALA A 169 -26.25 32.50 0.45
N ASN A 170 -27.48 32.05 0.23
CA ASN A 170 -27.80 30.63 0.04
C ASN A 170 -28.64 30.40 -1.22
N ARG A 171 -28.21 29.47 -2.08
CA ARG A 171 -28.84 29.08 -3.35
C ARG A 171 -28.94 30.21 -4.40
N THR A 172 -27.87 30.99 -4.54
CA THR A 172 -27.82 32.09 -5.50
C THR A 172 -27.58 31.58 -6.93
N SER A 173 -28.25 32.17 -7.92
CA SER A 173 -28.07 31.83 -9.35
C SER A 173 -26.74 32.38 -9.88
N ILE A 174 -26.13 31.69 -10.83
CA ILE A 174 -24.89 32.14 -11.50
C ILE A 174 -25.03 33.48 -12.25
N ASP A 175 -26.26 33.83 -12.65
CA ASP A 175 -26.57 35.09 -13.33
C ASP A 175 -26.45 36.32 -12.41
N GLU A 176 -26.44 36.11 -11.10
CA GLU A 176 -26.22 37.13 -10.09
C GLU A 176 -24.73 37.14 -9.72
N THR A 177 -23.97 38.07 -10.30
CA THR A 177 -22.51 38.19 -10.09
C THR A 177 -22.16 39.11 -8.92
N THR A 178 -23.15 39.69 -8.24
CA THR A 178 -22.94 40.65 -7.16
C THR A 178 -23.90 40.33 -6.01
N HIS A 179 -23.37 40.29 -4.79
CA HIS A 179 -24.11 39.91 -3.59
C HIS A 179 -23.86 40.93 -2.48
N THR A 180 -24.94 41.35 -1.82
CA THR A 180 -24.84 42.09 -0.57
C THR A 180 -24.77 41.11 0.59
N ILE A 181 -23.71 41.19 1.38
CA ILE A 181 -23.49 40.34 2.56
C ILE A 181 -23.48 41.20 3.82
N ASN A 182 -23.98 40.66 4.92
CA ASN A 182 -23.86 41.26 6.25
C ASN A 182 -23.19 40.24 7.18
N ILE A 183 -22.02 40.60 7.73
CA ILE A 183 -21.30 39.73 8.67
C ILE A 183 -21.79 40.06 10.08
N PRO A 184 -22.44 39.12 10.80
CA PRO A 184 -22.95 39.38 12.14
C PRO A 184 -21.82 39.69 13.14
N LEU A 185 -22.07 40.61 14.07
CA LEU A 185 -21.12 41.05 15.10
C LEU A 185 -20.62 39.91 16.03
N ASP A 186 -21.36 38.82 16.10
CA ASP A 186 -21.16 37.64 16.97
C ASP A 186 -20.66 36.39 16.22
N ALA A 187 -20.43 36.47 14.90
CA ALA A 187 -20.14 35.30 14.06
C ALA A 187 -18.64 34.87 14.01
N LEU A 188 -17.76 35.46 14.82
CA LEU A 188 -16.30 35.26 14.70
C LEU A 188 -15.73 34.28 15.75
N PRO A 189 -15.05 33.19 15.33
CA PRO A 189 -14.21 32.38 16.20
C PRO A 189 -12.88 33.09 16.52
N PRO A 190 -12.11 32.65 17.55
CA PRO A 190 -10.85 33.26 17.97
C PRO A 190 -9.65 32.98 17.02
N SER A 191 -9.90 32.83 15.72
CA SER A 191 -8.91 32.47 14.70
C SER A 191 -8.74 33.61 13.69
N ASP A 192 -7.50 33.97 13.41
CA ASP A 192 -7.10 35.05 12.49
C ASP A 192 -7.27 34.67 11.00
N ASP A 193 -7.59 33.40 10.70
CA ASP A 193 -7.62 32.85 9.34
C ASP A 193 -9.07 32.49 8.94
N PHE A 194 -9.85 33.48 8.49
CA PHE A 194 -11.17 33.30 7.85
C PHE A 194 -11.21 33.95 6.46
N ALA A 195 -12.00 33.37 5.55
CA ALA A 195 -12.19 33.86 4.19
C ALA A 195 -13.67 33.82 3.79
N ILE A 196 -14.07 34.62 2.80
CA ILE A 196 -15.37 34.48 2.14
C ILE A 196 -15.21 33.44 1.04
N MET A 197 -16.19 32.55 0.93
CA MET A 197 -16.13 31.42 0.03
C MET A 197 -17.45 31.20 -0.69
N SER A 198 -17.39 30.79 -1.95
CA SER A 198 -18.51 30.25 -2.73
C SER A 198 -18.34 28.75 -2.94
N ALA A 199 -19.39 27.95 -2.66
CA ALA A 199 -19.39 26.50 -2.89
C ALA A 199 -20.61 26.04 -3.69
N SER A 200 -20.43 25.06 -4.58
CA SER A 200 -21.51 24.36 -5.29
C SER A 200 -21.42 22.84 -5.17
N ARG A 201 -22.56 22.16 -5.34
CA ARG A 201 -22.59 20.70 -5.45
C ARG A 201 -21.98 20.26 -6.78
N GLY A 202 -20.71 19.85 -6.75
CA GLY A 202 -20.06 19.13 -7.85
C GLY A 202 -19.03 19.92 -8.67
N ALA A 203 -18.83 21.22 -8.42
CA ALA A 203 -17.84 22.03 -9.16
C ALA A 203 -16.70 22.60 -8.28
N GLY A 204 -16.56 22.19 -7.02
CA GLY A 204 -15.47 22.62 -6.13
C GLY A 204 -15.77 23.87 -5.27
N TYR A 205 -14.72 24.42 -4.65
CA TYR A 205 -14.76 25.56 -3.72
C TYR A 205 -13.95 26.74 -4.30
N MET A 206 -14.44 27.97 -4.11
CA MET A 206 -13.76 29.20 -4.56
C MET A 206 -13.64 30.18 -3.39
N TYR A 207 -12.46 30.76 -3.18
CA TYR A 207 -12.15 31.64 -2.04
C TYR A 207 -11.97 33.11 -2.47
N THR A 208 -12.19 34.06 -1.56
CA THR A 208 -11.69 35.44 -1.70
C THR A 208 -10.20 35.54 -1.39
N SER A 209 -9.57 36.58 -1.93
CA SER A 209 -8.36 37.17 -1.33
C SER A 209 -8.64 37.65 0.12
N TYR A 210 -7.60 37.66 0.96
CA TYR A 210 -7.71 38.06 2.36
C TYR A 210 -8.24 39.50 2.52
N PHE A 211 -9.19 39.72 3.44
CA PHE A 211 -9.75 41.04 3.79
C PHE A 211 -9.65 41.31 5.31
N THR A 212 -9.72 42.58 5.70
CA THR A 212 -9.72 43.01 7.11
C THR A 212 -11.16 43.21 7.59
N LEU A 213 -11.52 42.70 8.77
CA LEU A 213 -12.86 42.89 9.36
C LEU A 213 -12.78 43.86 10.54
N GLU A 214 -13.51 44.98 10.47
CA GLU A 214 -13.55 46.03 11.49
C GLU A 214 -14.92 46.11 12.19
N GLY A 215 -14.96 46.49 13.46
CA GLY A 215 -16.22 46.76 14.18
C GLY A 215 -16.89 45.56 14.85
N SER A 216 -16.29 44.36 14.86
CA SER A 216 -16.81 43.23 15.62
C SER A 216 -16.75 43.46 17.13
N THR A 217 -17.79 43.08 17.89
CA THR A 217 -17.84 43.23 19.35
C THR A 217 -16.98 42.22 20.12
N ALA A 218 -16.28 41.31 19.43
CA ALA A 218 -15.28 40.44 20.04
C ALA A 218 -14.00 41.25 20.29
N GLU A 219 -13.82 41.74 21.51
CA GLU A 219 -12.58 42.41 21.93
C GLU A 219 -11.38 41.47 21.78
N TRP A 220 -10.47 41.81 20.88
CA TRP A 220 -9.12 41.28 20.79
C TRP A 220 -8.34 41.70 22.02
N THR A 221 -7.93 40.75 22.86
CA THR A 221 -6.97 41.02 23.93
C THR A 221 -5.68 40.24 23.69
N GLN A 222 -4.69 40.95 23.16
CA GLN A 222 -3.29 40.58 23.29
C GLN A 222 -2.59 41.71 24.06
N SER A 223 -2.18 41.45 25.31
CA SER A 223 -1.14 42.23 26.01
C SER A 223 -0.49 41.42 27.13
N GLU A 224 0.75 40.98 26.84
CA GLU A 224 1.95 41.01 27.68
C GLU A 224 1.94 40.65 29.19
N THR A 225 2.71 39.59 29.49
CA THR A 225 3.68 39.39 30.61
C THR A 225 3.38 39.87 32.04
N ASP A 226 3.29 38.89 32.97
CA ASP A 226 3.80 38.85 34.36
C ASP A 226 3.28 37.52 34.98
N GLY A 227 3.98 36.62 35.68
CA GLY A 227 5.27 36.57 36.35
C GLY A 227 5.11 35.69 37.61
N HIS A 228 5.95 34.63 37.74
CA HIS A 228 6.29 33.83 38.95
C HIS A 228 5.26 32.79 39.46
N SER A 229 5.60 31.55 39.88
CA SER A 229 6.83 30.71 39.93
C SER A 229 6.37 29.34 40.49
N SER A 230 6.81 28.19 39.99
CA SER A 230 7.86 27.40 40.68
C SER A 230 8.43 26.28 39.80
N SER A 231 9.75 26.35 39.62
CA SER A 231 10.67 25.37 39.03
C SER A 231 11.00 24.21 39.97
N THR A 232 11.19 22.98 39.46
CA THR A 232 12.29 22.10 39.92
C THR A 232 12.69 20.89 39.05
N ALA A 233 12.19 20.70 37.81
CA ALA A 233 12.50 19.47 37.05
C ALA A 233 13.53 19.59 35.91
N ASN A 234 13.86 20.79 35.41
CA ASN A 234 14.50 20.92 34.08
C ASN A 234 16.00 21.28 34.04
N SER A 235 16.67 21.50 35.18
CA SER A 235 18.09 21.87 35.16
C SER A 235 19.05 20.68 34.99
N GLN A 236 18.64 19.45 35.33
CA GLN A 236 19.49 18.27 35.19
C GLN A 236 19.57 17.77 33.73
N SER A 237 18.49 17.91 32.96
CA SER A 237 18.42 17.50 31.55
C SER A 237 19.34 18.34 30.65
N VAL A 238 19.36 19.66 30.87
CA VAL A 238 20.15 20.59 30.04
C VAL A 238 21.65 20.48 30.32
N GLN A 239 22.06 20.20 31.57
CA GLN A 239 23.47 19.93 31.89
C GLN A 239 23.96 18.61 31.29
N GLN A 240 23.15 17.55 31.30
CA GLN A 240 23.49 16.27 30.67
C GLN A 240 23.63 16.38 29.14
N LEU A 241 22.86 17.26 28.51
CA LEU A 241 22.97 17.53 27.07
C LEU A 241 24.24 18.31 26.73
N HIS A 242 24.65 19.28 27.54
CA HIS A 242 25.90 20.02 27.34
C HIS A 242 27.15 19.17 27.54
N GLU A 243 27.16 18.25 28.52
CA GLU A 243 28.28 17.31 28.71
C GLU A 243 28.41 16.31 27.55
N ARG A 244 27.29 15.84 26.98
CA ARG A 244 27.31 14.95 25.80
C ARG A 244 27.80 15.66 24.54
N LEU A 245 27.45 16.94 24.35
CA LEU A 245 27.92 17.72 23.20
C LEU A 245 29.43 17.98 23.27
N ALA A 246 29.96 18.28 24.46
CA ALA A 246 31.39 18.46 24.65
C ALA A 246 32.20 17.16 24.39
N LEU A 247 31.66 16.00 24.73
CA LEU A 247 32.29 14.70 24.44
C LEU A 247 32.28 14.35 22.94
N VAL A 248 31.25 14.76 22.20
CA VAL A 248 31.17 14.54 20.74
C VAL A 248 32.12 15.48 19.99
N GLU A 249 32.26 16.74 20.41
CA GLU A 249 33.24 17.67 19.83
C GLU A 249 34.69 17.22 20.05
N GLU A 250 34.99 16.66 21.23
CA GLU A 250 36.31 16.12 21.56
C GLU A 250 36.65 14.84 20.77
N ALA A 251 35.64 14.03 20.44
CA ALA A 251 35.79 12.84 19.58
C ALA A 251 36.04 13.22 18.11
N LEU A 252 35.37 14.27 17.60
CA LEU A 252 35.56 14.77 16.24
C LEU A 252 36.93 15.43 16.04
N ARG A 253 37.46 16.12 17.07
CA ARG A 253 38.82 16.67 17.02
C ARG A 253 39.92 15.61 16.92
N ARG A 254 39.71 14.41 17.49
CA ARG A 254 40.68 13.30 17.43
C ARG A 254 40.68 12.57 16.09
N GLN A 255 39.59 12.62 15.33
CA GLN A 255 39.52 12.02 13.99
C GLN A 255 40.17 12.88 12.89
N GLN A 256 40.21 14.21 13.05
CA GLN A 256 40.81 15.10 12.05
C GLN A 256 42.36 15.08 12.03
N SER A 257 43.01 14.42 12.99
CA SER A 257 44.49 14.32 13.06
C SER A 257 45.10 13.08 12.38
N SER A 258 44.32 12.22 11.71
CA SER A 258 44.82 10.92 11.22
C SER A 258 45.05 10.78 9.70
N ASP A 259 44.58 11.68 8.84
CA ASP A 259 44.70 11.51 7.38
C ASP A 259 45.55 12.61 6.71
N LEU A 260 46.86 12.50 6.90
CA LEU A 260 47.87 13.20 6.09
C LEU A 260 49.05 12.26 5.79
N HIS A 261 48.98 11.52 4.67
CA HIS A 261 50.11 11.02 3.85
C HIS A 261 49.54 10.09 2.76
N GLY A 262 49.83 10.19 1.46
CA GLY A 262 50.59 11.13 0.62
C GLY A 262 50.53 10.59 -0.82
N PHE A 263 50.10 11.39 -1.79
CA PHE A 263 50.18 11.05 -3.21
C PHE A 263 51.44 11.67 -3.82
N LYS A 264 52.32 10.83 -4.36
CA LYS A 264 53.40 11.25 -5.26
C LYS A 264 52.97 11.06 -6.71
N THR A 265 53.05 12.15 -7.47
CA THR A 265 52.87 12.27 -8.91
C THR A 265 54.09 11.78 -9.70
N THR A 266 53.88 11.21 -10.89
CA THR A 266 54.75 11.46 -12.05
C THR A 266 54.00 11.24 -13.38
N PRO A 267 54.22 12.10 -14.41
CA PRO A 267 53.58 12.02 -15.74
C PRO A 267 54.45 11.22 -16.72
N THR A 268 53.97 10.90 -17.95
CA THR A 268 54.62 11.13 -19.27
C THR A 268 53.89 10.46 -20.46
N SER A 269 53.69 11.25 -21.53
CA SER A 269 53.58 10.98 -23.00
C SER A 269 52.41 10.21 -23.66
N THR A 270 51.84 10.92 -24.65
CA THR A 270 50.90 10.65 -25.77
C THR A 270 51.42 9.69 -26.88
N PRO A 271 50.72 9.49 -28.03
CA PRO A 271 49.30 9.13 -28.30
C PRO A 271 49.16 8.00 -29.37
N SER A 272 48.02 7.30 -29.49
CA SER A 272 47.52 6.72 -30.77
C SER A 272 46.16 5.99 -30.69
N ALA A 273 45.25 6.41 -31.57
CA ALA A 273 44.26 5.64 -32.35
C ALA A 273 42.95 5.07 -31.74
N THR A 274 41.86 5.61 -32.33
CA THR A 274 40.50 5.08 -32.59
C THR A 274 39.44 5.02 -31.47
N PRO A 275 38.20 5.48 -31.75
CA PRO A 275 37.15 5.58 -30.74
C PRO A 275 36.46 4.22 -30.58
N ASN A 276 36.63 3.59 -29.42
CA ASN A 276 35.68 2.60 -28.96
C ASN A 276 34.53 3.34 -28.29
N VAL A 277 33.32 3.13 -28.81
CA VAL A 277 32.08 3.42 -28.09
C VAL A 277 32.05 2.44 -26.93
N GLU A 278 32.44 2.89 -25.74
CA GLU A 278 32.22 2.14 -24.51
C GLU A 278 30.73 2.24 -24.14
N ASP A 279 30.12 1.06 -24.18
CA ASP A 279 28.78 0.73 -23.74
C ASP A 279 28.66 1.05 -22.23
N GLU A 280 28.01 2.16 -21.89
CA GLU A 280 27.66 2.45 -20.49
C GLU A 280 26.61 1.44 -20.03
N THR A 281 27.08 0.42 -19.31
CA THR A 281 26.26 -0.62 -18.69
C THR A 281 25.28 -0.01 -17.68
N ILE A 282 24.05 0.24 -18.11
CA ILE A 282 22.92 0.53 -17.21
C ILE A 282 22.58 -0.77 -16.46
N ALA A 283 22.78 -0.76 -15.14
CA ALA A 283 22.48 -1.89 -14.27
C ALA A 283 20.95 -2.12 -14.20
N HIS A 284 20.46 -3.18 -14.85
CA HIS A 284 19.05 -3.58 -14.74
C HIS A 284 18.83 -4.51 -13.52
N HIS A 285 17.77 -4.21 -12.76
CA HIS A 285 17.40 -4.85 -11.48
C HIS A 285 16.54 -6.11 -11.69
N SER A 286 16.64 -7.10 -10.78
CA SER A 286 15.90 -8.37 -10.83
C SER A 286 14.70 -8.32 -9.88
N LEU A 287 13.48 -8.48 -10.39
CA LEU A 287 12.21 -8.32 -9.64
C LEU A 287 11.98 -9.34 -8.52
N TRP A 288 12.74 -10.44 -8.49
CA TRP A 288 12.49 -11.57 -7.58
C TRP A 288 13.52 -11.69 -6.45
N GLU A 289 14.55 -10.83 -6.43
CA GLU A 289 15.68 -10.91 -5.49
C GLU A 289 15.95 -9.62 -4.70
N ASP A 290 15.26 -8.50 -4.98
CA ASP A 290 15.46 -7.26 -4.21
C ASP A 290 14.67 -7.29 -2.88
N HIS A 291 15.35 -6.89 -1.78
CA HIS A 291 14.79 -6.78 -0.43
C HIS A 291 13.60 -5.83 -0.38
N ASN A 292 12.49 -6.36 0.16
CA ASN A 292 11.15 -5.78 0.12
C ASN A 292 10.93 -4.74 1.22
N ILE A 293 11.00 -3.46 0.90
CA ILE A 293 10.20 -2.46 1.62
C ILE A 293 8.75 -2.62 1.11
N SER A 294 8.04 -3.64 1.62
CA SER A 294 6.60 -3.79 1.37
C SER A 294 5.85 -3.17 2.53
N PHE A 295 5.30 -1.97 2.30
CA PHE A 295 4.31 -1.37 3.19
C PHE A 295 3.07 -2.29 3.27
N GLU A 296 2.62 -2.59 4.49
CA GLU A 296 1.40 -3.33 4.79
C GLU A 296 0.47 -2.41 5.59
N GLY A 297 -0.81 -2.32 5.20
CA GLY A 297 -1.77 -1.46 5.87
C GLY A 297 -2.37 -2.05 7.15
N ASP A 298 -3.20 -1.27 7.83
CA ASP A 298 -3.69 -1.56 9.20
C ASP A 298 -4.60 -2.79 9.31
N SER A 299 -5.25 -3.22 8.23
CA SER A 299 -6.04 -4.45 8.21
C SER A 299 -5.21 -5.72 8.09
N SER A 300 -3.90 -5.61 7.83
CA SER A 300 -3.02 -6.77 7.66
C SER A 300 -2.85 -7.56 8.96
N PHE A 301 -2.80 -8.89 8.85
CA PHE A 301 -2.67 -9.78 10.01
C PHE A 301 -1.41 -9.48 10.84
N ARG A 302 -0.30 -9.13 10.19
CA ARG A 302 0.95 -8.80 10.87
C ARG A 302 0.81 -7.53 11.71
N LYS A 303 0.31 -6.44 11.12
CA LYS A 303 0.08 -5.19 11.86
C LYS A 303 -0.89 -5.44 13.02
N GLN A 304 -1.94 -6.22 12.79
CA GLN A 304 -2.88 -6.56 13.84
C GLN A 304 -2.26 -7.40 14.97
N THR A 305 -1.40 -8.36 14.64
CA THR A 305 -0.72 -9.20 15.65
C THR A 305 0.23 -8.38 16.51
N TYR A 306 1.02 -7.50 15.90
CA TYR A 306 1.93 -6.60 16.62
C TYR A 306 1.19 -5.68 17.60
N LEU A 307 -0.01 -5.23 17.24
CA LEU A 307 -0.80 -4.36 18.09
C LEU A 307 -1.51 -5.18 19.18
N ALA A 308 -1.93 -6.41 18.89
CA ALA A 308 -2.45 -7.34 19.89
C ALA A 308 -1.45 -7.71 21.00
N SER A 309 -0.14 -7.68 20.71
CA SER A 309 0.90 -7.95 21.70
C SER A 309 1.14 -6.79 22.69
N GLN A 310 0.58 -5.61 22.42
CA GLN A 310 0.80 -4.40 23.22
C GLN A 310 -0.33 -4.08 24.22
N ILE A 311 -1.24 -5.02 24.49
CA ILE A 311 -2.35 -4.79 25.43
C ILE A 311 -1.87 -4.60 26.87
N GLU A 312 -2.62 -3.79 27.62
CA GLU A 312 -2.30 -3.43 29.00
C GLU A 312 -2.32 -4.63 29.95
N GLU A 313 -3.20 -5.61 29.71
CA GLU A 313 -3.32 -6.83 30.51
C GLU A 313 -2.04 -7.67 30.51
N LEU A 314 -1.23 -7.57 29.46
CA LEU A 314 0.07 -8.24 29.36
C LEU A 314 1.19 -7.46 30.06
N ARG A 315 0.96 -6.20 30.46
CA ARG A 315 1.91 -5.36 31.18
C ARG A 315 1.80 -5.48 32.70
N ILE A 316 0.68 -6.00 33.21
CA ILE A 316 0.45 -6.21 34.65
C ILE A 316 1.48 -7.20 35.21
N GLU A 317 2.02 -6.96 36.40
CA GLU A 317 3.04 -7.82 37.05
C GLU A 317 2.65 -9.31 37.09
N ALA A 318 1.37 -9.62 37.30
CA ALA A 318 0.84 -10.99 37.28
C ALA A 318 0.97 -11.69 35.91
N ALA A 319 1.05 -10.93 34.82
CA ALA A 319 1.24 -11.39 33.45
C ALA A 319 2.71 -11.42 32.99
N GLN A 320 3.64 -10.82 33.75
CA GLN A 320 5.08 -10.75 33.45
C GLN A 320 5.83 -12.05 33.79
N SER A 321 5.25 -13.20 33.43
CA SER A 321 6.00 -14.46 33.42
C SER A 321 7.18 -14.35 32.43
N PRO A 322 8.36 -14.92 32.72
CA PRO A 322 9.48 -14.93 31.78
C PRO A 322 9.08 -15.39 30.37
N VAL A 323 8.19 -16.39 30.29
CA VAL A 323 7.67 -16.91 29.02
C VAL A 323 6.88 -15.86 28.23
N VAL A 324 6.08 -15.03 28.91
CA VAL A 324 5.29 -13.97 28.24
C VAL A 324 6.23 -12.88 27.73
N VAL A 325 7.21 -12.47 28.53
CA VAL A 325 8.19 -11.45 28.14
C VAL A 325 9.03 -11.93 26.96
N ASP A 326 9.54 -13.16 27.00
CA ASP A 326 10.34 -13.75 25.92
C ASP A 326 9.55 -13.84 24.61
N GLU A 327 8.28 -14.26 24.66
CA GLU A 327 7.43 -14.37 23.47
C GLU A 327 6.98 -13.01 22.93
N LEU A 328 6.81 -11.99 23.78
CA LEU A 328 6.57 -10.61 23.35
C LEU A 328 7.79 -10.02 22.63
N GLU A 329 8.99 -10.28 23.15
CA GLU A 329 10.24 -9.91 22.47
C GLU A 329 10.42 -10.70 21.16
N ASN A 330 10.06 -11.98 21.12
CA ASN A 330 10.04 -12.77 19.89
C ASN A 330 9.08 -12.17 18.84
N LEU A 331 7.86 -11.77 19.23
CA LEU A 331 6.91 -11.11 18.32
C LEU A 331 7.44 -9.77 17.79
N LYS A 332 8.09 -8.96 18.63
CA LYS A 332 8.77 -7.73 18.19
C LYS A 332 9.90 -8.07 17.21
N GLY A 333 10.70 -9.09 17.51
CA GLY A 333 11.75 -9.61 16.64
C GLY A 333 11.23 -10.05 15.27
N ILE A 334 10.13 -10.82 15.21
CA ILE A 334 9.48 -11.25 13.96
C ILE A 334 8.93 -10.05 13.16
N TYR A 335 8.47 -8.99 13.85
CA TYR A 335 7.98 -7.78 13.21
C TYR A 335 9.12 -6.93 12.63
N GLN A 336 10.19 -6.72 13.42
CA GLN A 336 11.35 -5.88 13.10
C GLN A 336 12.34 -6.55 12.15
N SER A 337 12.53 -7.87 12.24
CA SER A 337 13.38 -8.62 11.31
C SER A 337 12.94 -8.47 9.85
N HIS A 338 11.68 -8.11 9.59
CA HIS A 338 11.19 -7.85 8.24
C HIS A 338 11.37 -6.38 7.78
N GLU A 339 11.55 -5.42 8.69
CA GLU A 339 12.06 -4.09 8.30
C GLU A 339 13.58 -4.12 8.12
N ALA A 340 14.26 -5.03 8.82
CA ALA A 340 15.71 -5.13 8.92
C ALA A 340 16.31 -6.43 8.35
N GLN A 341 15.65 -7.13 7.42
CA GLN A 341 16.26 -8.24 6.67
C GLN A 341 16.83 -7.71 5.34
N PRO A 342 18.12 -7.33 5.29
CA PRO A 342 18.97 -7.66 4.17
C PRO A 342 19.46 -9.10 4.41
N GLU A 343 18.65 -10.12 4.10
CA GLU A 343 19.19 -11.48 4.13
C GLU A 343 20.37 -11.63 3.17
N ALA A 344 21.48 -12.03 3.78
CA ALA A 344 22.71 -12.60 3.25
C ALA A 344 23.35 -11.85 2.07
N LYS A 345 24.63 -11.50 2.26
CA LYS A 345 25.61 -11.37 1.18
C LYS A 345 25.64 -12.68 0.37
N GLN A 346 24.69 -12.89 -0.53
CA GLN A 346 25.02 -13.51 -1.80
C GLN A 346 26.10 -12.62 -2.37
N THR A 347 27.29 -13.20 -2.56
CA THR A 347 28.35 -12.60 -3.35
C THR A 347 27.72 -11.87 -4.51
N ARG A 348 28.00 -10.56 -4.60
CA ARG A 348 27.61 -9.66 -5.67
C ARG A 348 28.13 -10.25 -6.98
N ARG A 349 27.47 -11.29 -7.51
CA ARG A 349 27.74 -11.81 -8.84
C ARG A 349 27.29 -10.69 -9.75
N LEU A 350 28.24 -10.16 -10.49
CA LEU A 350 28.00 -9.20 -11.57
C LEU A 350 26.77 -9.66 -12.36
N ARG A 351 25.73 -8.82 -12.31
CA ARG A 351 24.40 -9.03 -12.90
C ARG A 351 24.56 -9.36 -14.39
N GLN A 352 23.88 -10.41 -14.85
CA GLN A 352 23.79 -10.70 -16.28
C GLN A 352 22.80 -9.72 -16.94
N PRO A 353 23.11 -9.17 -18.14
CA PRO A 353 22.23 -8.25 -18.86
C PRO A 353 20.91 -8.91 -19.28
N HIS A 354 19.85 -8.13 -19.53
CA HIS A 354 18.51 -8.62 -19.98
C HIS A 354 18.57 -9.59 -21.17
N VAL A 355 19.59 -9.47 -22.03
CA VAL A 355 19.88 -10.38 -23.15
C VAL A 355 20.07 -11.83 -22.68
N ALA A 356 20.60 -12.05 -21.47
CA ALA A 356 20.80 -13.39 -20.89
C ALA A 356 19.51 -14.06 -20.41
N LYS A 357 18.49 -13.30 -19.97
CA LYS A 357 17.19 -13.86 -19.55
C LYS A 357 16.33 -14.29 -20.74
N ALA A 358 16.36 -13.52 -21.84
CA ALA A 358 15.75 -13.96 -23.10
C ALA A 358 16.38 -15.25 -23.64
N ALA A 359 17.68 -15.46 -23.42
CA ALA A 359 18.39 -16.70 -23.78
C ALA A 359 17.98 -17.94 -22.93
N GLN A 360 17.27 -17.73 -21.81
CA GLN A 360 16.74 -18.83 -20.96
C GLN A 360 15.33 -19.27 -21.38
N LEU A 361 14.70 -18.59 -22.33
CA LEU A 361 13.40 -18.99 -22.87
C LEU A 361 13.56 -20.26 -23.70
N GLN A 362 13.18 -21.40 -23.12
CA GLN A 362 13.24 -22.69 -23.80
C GLN A 362 11.83 -23.16 -24.20
N LEU A 363 11.78 -23.92 -25.28
CA LEU A 363 10.58 -24.61 -25.73
C LEU A 363 10.66 -26.08 -25.33
N LEU A 364 9.52 -26.65 -25.00
CA LEU A 364 9.41 -28.07 -24.71
C LEU A 364 9.52 -28.87 -26.02
N PRO A 365 9.95 -30.14 -25.98
CA PRO A 365 9.97 -30.97 -27.18
C PRO A 365 8.58 -31.07 -27.82
N SER A 366 8.48 -30.77 -29.12
CA SER A 366 7.20 -30.73 -29.83
C SER A 366 6.44 -32.06 -29.78
N ASP A 367 7.15 -33.19 -29.83
CA ASP A 367 6.56 -34.53 -29.72
C ASP A 367 5.85 -34.74 -28.37
N PHE A 368 6.46 -34.24 -27.29
CA PHE A 368 5.85 -34.23 -25.96
C PHE A 368 4.63 -33.32 -25.91
N VAL A 369 4.71 -32.09 -26.45
CA VAL A 369 3.59 -31.15 -26.47
C VAL A 369 2.40 -31.73 -27.26
N ILE A 370 2.65 -32.43 -28.37
CA ILE A 370 1.60 -33.11 -29.13
C ILE A 370 0.93 -34.22 -28.30
N ARG A 371 1.72 -35.03 -27.57
CA ARG A 371 1.18 -36.04 -26.64
C ARG A 371 0.33 -35.37 -25.55
N LEU A 372 0.83 -34.30 -24.93
CA LEU A 372 0.12 -33.54 -23.91
C LEU A 372 -1.20 -32.98 -24.45
N LEU A 373 -1.21 -32.31 -25.61
CA LEU A 373 -2.43 -31.75 -26.17
C LEU A 373 -3.49 -32.82 -26.46
N ARG A 374 -3.11 -34.06 -26.77
CA ARG A 374 -4.07 -35.15 -26.95
C ARG A 374 -4.80 -35.52 -25.66
N THR A 375 -4.20 -35.30 -24.50
CA THR A 375 -4.81 -35.57 -23.19
C THR A 375 -5.55 -34.37 -22.62
N VAL A 376 -5.31 -33.16 -23.13
CA VAL A 376 -6.02 -31.94 -22.69
C VAL A 376 -7.49 -31.98 -23.12
N THR A 377 -8.36 -31.83 -22.12
CA THR A 377 -9.81 -31.78 -22.22
C THR A 377 -10.34 -30.40 -21.79
N GLU A 378 -11.58 -30.06 -22.17
CA GLU A 378 -12.22 -28.77 -21.87
C GLU A 378 -12.44 -28.52 -20.36
N ASN A 379 -12.26 -29.54 -19.52
CA ASN A 379 -12.33 -29.46 -18.05
C ASN A 379 -10.94 -29.28 -17.38
N SER A 380 -9.89 -28.96 -18.14
CA SER A 380 -8.58 -28.59 -17.56
C SER A 380 -8.68 -27.35 -16.67
N VAL A 381 -7.85 -27.30 -15.63
CA VAL A 381 -7.74 -26.15 -14.71
C VAL A 381 -7.39 -24.88 -15.47
N LEU A 382 -6.60 -24.99 -16.56
CA LEU A 382 -6.26 -23.86 -17.42
C LEU A 382 -7.52 -23.14 -17.91
N PHE A 383 -8.55 -23.88 -18.32
CA PHE A 383 -9.77 -23.29 -18.86
C PHE A 383 -10.78 -22.93 -17.78
N LEU A 384 -10.72 -23.57 -16.61
CA LEU A 384 -11.67 -23.32 -15.51
C LEU A 384 -11.28 -22.10 -14.67
N PHE A 385 -9.98 -21.87 -14.41
CA PHE A 385 -9.49 -20.85 -13.49
C PHE A 385 -8.77 -19.66 -14.13
N TYR A 386 -8.25 -19.82 -15.34
CA TYR A 386 -7.54 -18.75 -16.02
C TYR A 386 -8.41 -18.12 -17.11
N ALA A 387 -8.02 -16.95 -17.58
CA ALA A 387 -8.70 -16.24 -18.67
C ALA A 387 -8.39 -16.86 -20.06
N VAL A 388 -8.39 -18.20 -20.14
CA VAL A 388 -8.21 -19.01 -21.34
C VAL A 388 -9.51 -19.75 -21.60
N GLU A 389 -10.12 -19.60 -22.77
CA GLU A 389 -11.49 -20.09 -22.98
C GLU A 389 -11.56 -21.59 -23.25
N ASN A 390 -10.59 -22.13 -24.01
CA ASN A 390 -10.66 -23.49 -24.52
C ASN A 390 -9.30 -23.97 -25.05
N ARG A 391 -9.27 -25.25 -25.42
CA ARG A 391 -8.11 -25.93 -26.00
C ARG A 391 -7.62 -25.31 -27.31
N ALA A 392 -8.51 -24.76 -28.14
CA ALA A 392 -8.13 -24.20 -29.43
C ALA A 392 -7.14 -23.04 -29.29
N GLN A 393 -7.25 -22.22 -28.24
CA GLN A 393 -6.29 -21.15 -27.97
C GLN A 393 -4.86 -21.67 -27.73
N VAL A 394 -4.74 -22.80 -27.04
CA VAL A 394 -3.44 -23.44 -26.78
C VAL A 394 -2.88 -24.03 -28.08
N GLU A 395 -3.73 -24.68 -28.88
CA GLU A 395 -3.34 -25.25 -30.17
C GLU A 395 -2.91 -24.17 -31.18
N ASP A 396 -3.62 -23.04 -31.22
CA ASP A 396 -3.27 -21.88 -32.04
C ASP A 396 -1.92 -21.30 -31.66
N LEU A 397 -1.67 -21.12 -30.36
CA LEU A 397 -0.38 -20.63 -29.87
C LEU A 397 0.75 -21.64 -30.14
N CYS A 398 0.49 -22.94 -29.97
CA CYS A 398 1.46 -23.98 -30.33
C CYS A 398 1.80 -23.93 -31.84
N ARG A 399 0.78 -23.77 -32.71
CA ARG A 399 1.00 -23.62 -34.15
C ARG A 399 1.86 -22.39 -34.46
N ARG A 400 1.55 -21.26 -33.82
CA ARG A 400 2.28 -20.00 -33.98
C ARG A 400 3.72 -20.08 -33.49
N VAL A 401 4.01 -20.80 -32.42
CA VAL A 401 5.35 -20.87 -31.82
C VAL A 401 6.22 -21.96 -32.45
N TYR A 402 5.69 -23.17 -32.69
CA TYR A 402 6.49 -24.30 -33.20
C TYR A 402 6.61 -24.36 -34.72
N PHE A 403 5.69 -23.76 -35.47
CA PHE A 403 5.62 -23.93 -36.93
C PHE A 403 5.64 -22.62 -37.73
N SER A 404 5.88 -21.48 -37.08
CA SER A 404 5.93 -20.20 -37.81
C SER A 404 7.26 -19.97 -38.53
N VAL A 405 7.15 -19.35 -39.69
CA VAL A 405 8.28 -18.83 -40.48
C VAL A 405 8.64 -17.40 -40.04
N GLU A 406 7.69 -16.70 -39.41
CA GLU A 406 7.88 -15.35 -38.87
C GLU A 406 8.48 -15.40 -37.46
N PRO A 407 9.33 -14.42 -37.09
CA PRO A 407 9.88 -14.32 -35.74
C PRO A 407 8.78 -14.43 -34.67
N VAL A 408 9.01 -15.30 -33.70
CA VAL A 408 8.13 -15.47 -32.54
C VAL A 408 8.56 -14.47 -31.48
N THR A 409 7.59 -13.79 -30.88
CA THR A 409 7.82 -12.78 -29.84
C THR A 409 8.15 -13.42 -28.49
N ILE A 410 8.78 -12.64 -27.61
CA ILE A 410 9.04 -13.04 -26.22
C ILE A 410 7.71 -13.33 -25.50
N GLY A 411 6.69 -12.50 -25.73
CA GLY A 411 5.35 -12.69 -25.20
C GLY A 411 4.74 -14.05 -25.60
N GLU A 412 4.80 -14.43 -26.87
CA GLU A 412 4.25 -15.71 -27.34
C GLU A 412 4.94 -16.93 -26.71
N ILE A 413 6.28 -16.92 -26.61
CA ILE A 413 7.04 -18.01 -25.97
C ILE A 413 6.75 -18.08 -24.47
N THR A 414 6.66 -16.91 -23.82
CA THR A 414 6.36 -16.80 -22.40
C THR A 414 4.97 -17.33 -22.10
N LEU A 415 3.95 -16.87 -22.86
CA LEU A 415 2.57 -17.30 -22.68
C LEU A 415 2.42 -18.82 -22.90
N LEU A 416 3.08 -19.37 -23.91
CA LEU A 416 3.05 -20.81 -24.17
C LEU A 416 3.64 -21.59 -23.00
N ASN A 417 4.79 -21.18 -22.47
CA ASN A 417 5.38 -21.81 -21.28
C ASN A 417 4.48 -21.67 -20.04
N GLY A 418 3.76 -20.55 -19.91
CA GLY A 418 2.72 -20.37 -18.89
C GLY A 418 1.61 -21.41 -19.03
N PHE A 419 1.03 -21.58 -20.22
CA PHE A 419 0.01 -22.59 -20.49
C PHE A 419 0.51 -24.01 -20.21
N LEU A 420 1.68 -24.36 -20.74
CA LEU A 420 2.26 -25.69 -20.58
C LEU A 420 2.55 -26.01 -19.11
N SER A 421 3.01 -25.03 -18.31
CA SER A 421 3.26 -25.25 -16.89
C SER A 421 1.99 -25.58 -16.11
N VAL A 422 0.85 -24.96 -16.45
CA VAL A 422 -0.45 -25.25 -15.83
C VAL A 422 -0.95 -26.62 -16.27
N LEU A 423 -0.88 -26.93 -17.57
CA LEU A 423 -1.31 -28.22 -18.11
C LEU A 423 -0.50 -29.38 -17.54
N LEU A 424 0.82 -29.22 -17.37
CA LEU A 424 1.68 -30.24 -16.77
C LEU A 424 1.35 -30.48 -15.29
N ARG A 425 0.91 -29.43 -14.59
CA ARG A 425 0.42 -29.57 -13.22
C ARG A 425 -0.89 -30.35 -13.17
N ASP A 426 -1.79 -30.18 -14.14
CA ASP A 426 -3.01 -30.99 -14.26
C ASP A 426 -2.68 -32.47 -14.43
N ILE A 427 -1.67 -32.79 -15.26
CA ILE A 427 -1.18 -34.17 -15.45
C ILE A 427 -0.57 -34.75 -14.17
N ASN A 428 0.08 -33.94 -13.33
CA ASN A 428 0.59 -34.40 -12.04
C ASN A 428 -0.53 -34.68 -11.04
N PHE A 429 -1.67 -33.99 -11.15
CA PHE A 429 -2.81 -34.20 -10.26
C PHE A 429 -3.64 -35.43 -10.63
N ASP A 430 -3.83 -35.69 -11.94
CA ASP A 430 -4.57 -36.85 -12.43
C ASP A 430 -3.60 -37.85 -13.07
N ALA A 431 -3.44 -39.05 -12.50
CA ALA A 431 -2.45 -40.00 -12.99
C ALA A 431 -2.74 -40.44 -14.45
N HIS A 432 -1.87 -40.03 -15.38
CA HIS A 432 -1.91 -40.44 -16.78
C HIS A 432 -0.83 -41.49 -17.06
N PRO A 433 -1.18 -42.75 -17.40
CA PRO A 433 -0.21 -43.85 -17.61
C PRO A 433 0.81 -43.58 -18.73
N GLU A 434 0.48 -42.66 -19.62
CA GLU A 434 1.25 -42.26 -20.80
C GLU A 434 2.36 -41.23 -20.50
N PHE A 435 2.45 -40.72 -19.28
CA PHE A 435 3.50 -39.82 -18.84
C PHE A 435 4.20 -40.36 -17.58
N SER A 436 5.54 -40.31 -17.55
CA SER A 436 6.27 -40.63 -16.32
C SER A 436 6.28 -39.41 -15.38
N PRO A 437 6.10 -39.58 -14.06
CA PRO A 437 6.13 -38.47 -13.10
C PRO A 437 7.43 -37.67 -13.15
N GLU A 438 8.55 -38.34 -13.40
CA GLU A 438 9.88 -37.73 -13.54
C GLU A 438 9.98 -36.85 -14.81
N GLU A 439 9.46 -37.33 -15.95
CA GLU A 439 9.41 -36.56 -17.20
C GLU A 439 8.55 -35.30 -17.03
N VAL A 440 7.35 -35.46 -16.45
CA VAL A 440 6.42 -34.35 -16.21
C VAL A 440 7.02 -33.32 -15.26
N SER A 441 7.61 -33.74 -14.14
CA SER A 441 8.24 -32.84 -13.18
C SER A 441 9.40 -32.05 -13.80
N ARG A 442 10.28 -32.72 -14.56
CA ARG A 442 11.39 -32.06 -15.26
C ARG A 442 10.90 -31.02 -16.27
N LEU A 443 9.91 -31.36 -17.09
CA LEU A 443 9.37 -30.47 -18.12
C LEU A 443 8.53 -29.34 -17.52
N TYR A 444 7.86 -29.59 -16.41
CA TYR A 444 7.19 -28.57 -15.62
C TYR A 444 8.21 -27.55 -15.10
N ASN A 445 9.31 -27.99 -14.49
CA ASN A 445 10.35 -27.08 -14.01
C ASN A 445 10.96 -26.25 -15.15
N LEU A 446 11.15 -26.87 -16.32
CA LEU A 446 11.68 -26.17 -17.50
C LEU A 446 10.71 -25.11 -18.03
N SER A 447 9.44 -25.47 -18.23
CA SER A 447 8.42 -24.51 -18.69
C SER A 447 8.21 -23.41 -17.67
N TYR A 448 8.20 -23.73 -16.38
CA TYR A 448 8.04 -22.76 -15.31
C TYR A 448 9.21 -21.78 -15.22
N ALA A 449 10.45 -22.27 -15.32
CA ALA A 449 11.63 -21.40 -15.37
C ALA A 449 11.61 -20.46 -16.57
N SER A 450 11.22 -20.97 -17.76
CA SER A 450 11.07 -20.15 -18.97
C SER A 450 9.96 -19.11 -18.82
N PHE A 451 8.82 -19.48 -18.24
CA PHE A 451 7.73 -18.54 -17.95
C PHE A 451 8.19 -17.41 -17.02
N LYS A 452 8.89 -17.75 -15.93
CA LYS A 452 9.45 -16.78 -14.98
C LYS A 452 10.42 -15.81 -15.66
N ALA A 453 11.36 -16.33 -16.44
CA ALA A 453 12.33 -15.52 -17.17
C ALA A 453 11.65 -14.55 -18.16
N GLY A 454 10.58 -15.00 -18.82
CA GLY A 454 9.78 -14.19 -19.72
C GLY A 454 9.01 -13.05 -19.04
N VAL A 455 8.39 -13.32 -17.89
CA VAL A 455 7.68 -12.31 -17.07
C VAL A 455 8.63 -11.17 -16.65
N GLU A 456 9.90 -11.47 -16.40
CA GLU A 456 10.92 -10.50 -15.99
C GLU A 456 11.46 -9.63 -17.13
N THR A 457 11.02 -9.87 -18.37
CA THR A 457 11.41 -9.02 -19.50
C THR A 457 10.69 -7.68 -19.46
N TYR A 458 11.41 -6.62 -19.83
CA TYR A 458 10.84 -5.27 -19.87
C TYR A 458 9.62 -5.19 -20.79
N GLU A 459 9.66 -5.91 -21.92
CA GLU A 459 8.57 -5.94 -22.90
C GLU A 459 7.24 -6.41 -22.28
N VAL A 460 7.25 -7.54 -21.56
CA VAL A 460 6.04 -8.09 -20.93
C VAL A 460 5.49 -7.14 -19.85
N MET A 461 6.38 -6.55 -19.04
CA MET A 461 6.01 -5.65 -17.95
C MET A 461 5.49 -4.29 -18.44
N ALA A 462 6.03 -3.77 -19.55
CA ALA A 462 5.79 -2.40 -19.99
C ALA A 462 4.80 -2.27 -21.17
N ALA A 463 4.77 -3.24 -22.10
CA ALA A 463 3.96 -3.13 -23.30
C ALA A 463 2.56 -3.75 -23.10
N PRO A 464 1.47 -2.95 -23.16
CA PRO A 464 0.13 -3.47 -22.98
C PRO A 464 -0.35 -4.22 -24.22
N THR A 465 -0.48 -5.54 -24.10
CA THR A 465 -1.12 -6.44 -25.09
C THR A 465 -2.03 -7.43 -24.37
N PHE A 466 -2.92 -8.11 -25.09
CA PHE A 466 -3.74 -9.17 -24.49
C PHE A 466 -2.85 -10.28 -23.89
N GLU A 467 -1.83 -10.69 -24.64
CA GLU A 467 -0.87 -11.73 -24.28
C GLU A 467 -0.09 -11.35 -23.03
N HIS A 468 0.47 -10.13 -22.97
CA HIS A 468 1.23 -9.66 -21.80
C HIS A 468 0.34 -9.53 -20.57
N THR A 469 -0.88 -9.03 -20.73
CA THR A 469 -1.86 -8.95 -19.63
C THR A 469 -2.20 -10.34 -19.09
N LEU A 470 -2.39 -11.31 -19.97
CA LEU A 470 -2.67 -12.70 -19.60
C LEU A 470 -1.46 -13.35 -18.89
N ILE A 471 -0.24 -13.15 -19.41
CA ILE A 471 1.01 -13.59 -18.75
C ILE A 471 1.09 -13.03 -17.34
N LEU A 472 0.89 -11.73 -17.16
CA LEU A 472 0.99 -11.06 -15.86
C LEU A 472 -0.10 -11.53 -14.88
N SER A 473 -1.32 -11.78 -15.38
CA SER A 473 -2.41 -12.38 -14.58
C SER A 473 -2.10 -13.82 -14.16
N MET A 474 -1.47 -14.62 -15.03
CA MET A 474 -1.00 -15.96 -14.66
C MET A 474 0.15 -15.88 -13.64
N ALA A 475 1.07 -14.95 -13.83
CA ALA A 475 2.22 -14.73 -12.95
C ALA A 475 1.78 -14.25 -11.56
N SER A 476 0.73 -13.42 -11.46
CA SER A 476 0.21 -12.97 -10.16
C SER A 476 -0.37 -14.11 -9.34
N LEU A 477 -1.19 -14.96 -9.96
CA LEU A 477 -1.74 -16.14 -9.30
C LEU A 477 -0.63 -17.09 -8.86
N ARG A 478 0.45 -17.16 -9.64
CA ARG A 478 1.59 -17.98 -9.29
C ARG A 478 2.41 -17.41 -8.13
N ALA A 479 2.72 -16.12 -8.15
CA ALA A 479 3.41 -15.45 -7.07
C ALA A 479 2.62 -15.57 -5.75
N GLN A 480 1.29 -15.55 -5.82
CA GLN A 480 0.42 -15.85 -4.68
C GLN A 480 0.59 -17.29 -4.18
N GLN A 481 0.60 -18.28 -5.07
CA GLN A 481 0.82 -19.69 -4.73
C GLN A 481 2.18 -19.92 -4.04
N ASP A 482 3.21 -19.23 -4.50
CA ASP A 482 4.55 -19.30 -3.92
C ASP A 482 4.69 -18.43 -2.64
N GLY A 483 3.64 -17.69 -2.25
CA GLY A 483 3.64 -16.80 -1.07
C GLY A 483 4.44 -15.51 -1.23
N ASN A 484 4.88 -15.17 -2.44
CA ASN A 484 5.61 -13.94 -2.73
C ASN A 484 4.65 -12.78 -3.00
N LEU A 485 4.06 -12.24 -1.93
CA LEU A 485 3.09 -11.15 -1.99
C LEU A 485 3.62 -9.86 -2.65
N PRO A 486 4.88 -9.43 -2.42
CA PRO A 486 5.41 -8.21 -3.05
C PRO A 486 5.52 -8.34 -4.58
N LEU A 487 5.98 -9.49 -5.05
CA LEU A 487 5.99 -9.78 -6.47
C LEU A 487 4.57 -9.87 -7.02
N GLN A 488 3.68 -10.60 -6.34
CA GLN A 488 2.27 -10.72 -6.72
C GLN A 488 1.66 -9.35 -6.95
N TRP A 489 1.89 -8.41 -6.03
CA TRP A 489 1.42 -7.03 -6.15
C TRP A 489 2.04 -6.30 -7.34
N THR A 490 3.34 -6.49 -7.58
CA THR A 490 4.07 -5.85 -8.68
C THR A 490 3.54 -6.27 -10.04
N VAL A 491 3.41 -7.59 -10.27
CA VAL A 491 2.90 -8.12 -11.55
C VAL A 491 1.39 -7.86 -11.71
N MET A 492 0.62 -7.90 -10.62
CA MET A 492 -0.79 -7.50 -10.63
C MET A 492 -0.97 -6.03 -11.01
N SER A 493 -0.13 -5.15 -10.47
CA SER A 493 -0.11 -3.72 -10.81
C SER A 493 0.17 -3.49 -12.29
N ALA A 494 1.08 -4.28 -12.88
CA ALA A 494 1.33 -4.22 -14.32
C ALA A 494 0.12 -4.74 -15.12
N ALA A 495 -0.46 -5.89 -14.75
CA ALA A 495 -1.65 -6.44 -15.41
C ALA A 495 -2.85 -5.48 -15.39
N ALA A 496 -3.12 -4.86 -14.24
CA ALA A 496 -4.18 -3.88 -14.07
C ALA A 496 -3.94 -2.64 -14.94
N ARG A 497 -2.71 -2.11 -14.98
CA ARG A 497 -2.36 -0.99 -15.87
C ARG A 497 -2.52 -1.36 -17.35
N HIS A 498 -2.18 -2.58 -17.74
CA HIS A 498 -2.41 -3.04 -19.12
C HIS A 498 -3.90 -3.10 -19.45
N CYS A 499 -4.75 -3.61 -18.54
CA CYS A 499 -6.21 -3.57 -18.70
C CYS A 499 -6.76 -2.14 -18.86
N LEU A 500 -6.21 -1.17 -18.13
CA LEU A 500 -6.57 0.24 -18.26
C LEU A 500 -6.11 0.80 -19.61
N ALA A 501 -4.84 0.60 -19.98
CA ALA A 501 -4.27 1.07 -21.24
C ALA A 501 -4.97 0.48 -22.49
N LEU A 502 -5.37 -0.79 -22.43
CA LEU A 502 -6.12 -1.46 -23.50
C LEU A 502 -7.60 -1.07 -23.54
N GLY A 503 -8.09 -0.36 -22.52
CA GLY A 503 -9.47 0.07 -22.40
C GLY A 503 -10.47 -1.05 -22.06
N TYR A 504 -10.01 -2.19 -21.52
CA TYR A 504 -10.89 -3.35 -21.25
C TYR A 504 -11.91 -3.10 -20.13
N HIS A 505 -11.70 -2.07 -19.33
CA HIS A 505 -12.65 -1.57 -18.33
C HIS A 505 -13.84 -0.81 -18.96
N ARG A 506 -13.76 -0.43 -20.25
CA ARG A 506 -14.75 0.39 -20.94
C ARG A 506 -15.68 -0.41 -21.86
N LYS A 507 -16.99 -0.29 -21.66
CA LYS A 507 -18.03 -0.86 -22.52
C LYS A 507 -17.91 -0.38 -23.97
N ALA A 508 -17.64 0.91 -24.17
CA ALA A 508 -17.47 1.50 -25.50
C ALA A 508 -16.33 0.82 -26.28
N ARG A 509 -15.17 0.64 -25.63
CA ARG A 509 -14.01 0.00 -26.24
C ARG A 509 -14.29 -1.46 -26.60
N LEU A 510 -14.92 -2.22 -25.70
CA LEU A 510 -15.26 -3.62 -25.97
C LEU A 510 -16.29 -3.77 -27.11
N ALA A 511 -17.13 -2.77 -27.35
CA ALA A 511 -18.09 -2.78 -28.46
C ALA A 511 -17.44 -2.57 -29.84
N GLU A 512 -16.24 -1.98 -29.90
CA GLU A 512 -15.47 -1.81 -31.13
C GLU A 512 -14.70 -3.08 -31.54
N LEU A 513 -14.42 -3.96 -30.58
CA LEU A 513 -13.66 -5.18 -30.82
C LEU A 513 -14.53 -6.25 -31.50
N PRO A 514 -13.93 -7.13 -32.32
CA PRO A 514 -14.60 -8.34 -32.79
C PRO A 514 -15.19 -9.14 -31.63
N ALA A 515 -16.36 -9.74 -31.82
CA ALA A 515 -17.13 -10.37 -30.73
C ALA A 515 -16.32 -11.37 -29.90
N GLN A 516 -15.44 -12.16 -30.53
CA GLN A 516 -14.57 -13.12 -29.83
C GLN A 516 -13.47 -12.42 -29.02
N GLU A 517 -12.84 -11.38 -29.56
CA GLU A 517 -11.85 -10.57 -28.85
C GLU A 517 -12.47 -9.82 -27.67
N ALA A 518 -13.64 -9.22 -27.86
CA ALA A 518 -14.39 -8.56 -26.81
C ALA A 518 -14.72 -9.51 -25.65
N ARG A 519 -15.12 -10.77 -25.94
CA ARG A 519 -15.36 -11.79 -24.90
C ARG A 519 -14.10 -12.14 -24.13
N ARG A 520 -12.98 -12.39 -24.82
CA ARG A 520 -11.68 -12.70 -24.20
C ARG A 520 -11.16 -11.55 -23.35
N ALA A 521 -11.19 -10.33 -23.87
CA ALA A 521 -10.80 -9.11 -23.17
C ALA A 521 -11.63 -8.89 -21.91
N ARG A 522 -12.97 -9.04 -22.00
CA ARG A 522 -13.88 -8.95 -20.85
C ARG A 522 -13.55 -10.00 -19.79
N ARG A 523 -13.38 -11.27 -20.20
CA ARG A 523 -13.02 -12.35 -19.28
C ARG A 523 -11.71 -12.04 -18.56
N LEU A 524 -10.66 -11.65 -19.29
CA LEU A 524 -9.36 -11.31 -18.72
C LEU A 524 -9.43 -10.12 -17.76
N PHE A 525 -10.14 -9.04 -18.12
CA PHE A 525 -10.35 -7.90 -17.25
C PHE A 525 -10.94 -8.31 -15.89
N TRP A 526 -12.00 -9.14 -15.91
CA TRP A 526 -12.63 -9.58 -14.66
C TRP A 526 -11.75 -10.52 -13.83
N HIS A 527 -10.83 -11.29 -14.45
CA HIS A 527 -9.85 -12.10 -13.70
C HIS A 527 -8.83 -11.20 -12.99
N VAL A 528 -8.33 -10.18 -13.69
CA VAL A 528 -7.44 -9.17 -13.10
C VAL A 528 -8.15 -8.40 -11.99
N TYR A 529 -9.38 -7.98 -12.21
CA TYR A 529 -10.23 -7.30 -11.21
C TYR A 529 -10.41 -8.12 -9.93
N PHE A 530 -10.76 -9.41 -10.08
CA PHE A 530 -10.95 -10.32 -8.95
C PHE A 530 -9.64 -10.50 -8.18
N ALA A 531 -8.54 -10.76 -8.88
CA ALA A 531 -7.26 -11.05 -8.26
C ALA A 531 -6.62 -9.82 -7.59
N ASP A 532 -6.85 -8.61 -8.11
CA ASP A 532 -6.47 -7.33 -7.49
C ASP A 532 -7.14 -7.16 -6.11
N ARG A 533 -8.45 -7.41 -6.02
CA ARG A 533 -9.24 -7.22 -4.79
C ARG A 533 -9.07 -8.31 -3.75
N GLY A 534 -8.68 -9.50 -4.20
CA GLY A 534 -8.64 -10.67 -3.34
C GLY A 534 -7.76 -10.52 -2.11
N LEU A 535 -6.73 -9.67 -2.21
CA LEU A 535 -5.75 -9.43 -1.17
C LEU A 535 -5.84 -8.02 -0.54
N THR A 536 -6.84 -7.21 -0.91
CA THR A 536 -7.01 -5.83 -0.40
C THR A 536 -7.05 -5.79 1.13
N LEU A 537 -7.86 -6.65 1.76
CA LEU A 537 -7.98 -6.69 3.22
C LEU A 537 -6.77 -7.35 3.90
N THR A 538 -6.15 -8.37 3.30
CA THR A 538 -5.00 -9.06 3.87
C THR A 538 -3.72 -8.24 3.79
N GLN A 539 -3.54 -7.44 2.74
CA GLN A 539 -2.40 -6.54 2.56
C GLN A 539 -2.65 -5.13 3.11
N GLY A 540 -3.91 -4.75 3.34
CA GLY A 540 -4.30 -3.41 3.79
C GLY A 540 -4.05 -2.32 2.74
N LYS A 541 -4.18 -2.66 1.45
CA LYS A 541 -3.95 -1.76 0.31
C LYS A 541 -5.22 -1.57 -0.49
N ALA A 542 -5.47 -0.34 -0.93
CA ALA A 542 -6.55 -0.06 -1.89
C ALA A 542 -6.34 -0.86 -3.18
N PRO A 543 -7.42 -1.34 -3.83
CA PRO A 543 -7.31 -2.01 -5.12
C PRO A 543 -6.75 -1.06 -6.19
N ILE A 544 -6.08 -1.60 -7.20
CA ILE A 544 -5.52 -0.82 -8.31
C ILE A 544 -6.64 -0.33 -9.24
N LEU A 545 -7.58 -1.21 -9.58
CA LEU A 545 -8.70 -0.88 -10.45
C LEU A 545 -9.81 -0.23 -9.64
N GLN A 546 -10.29 0.95 -10.03
CA GLN A 546 -11.30 1.72 -9.30
C GLN A 546 -12.70 1.54 -9.88
N ASP A 547 -13.70 1.26 -9.04
CA ASP A 547 -15.08 0.97 -9.48
C ASP A 547 -15.74 2.13 -10.23
N PHE A 548 -15.43 3.39 -9.87
CA PHE A 548 -15.97 4.56 -10.55
C PHE A 548 -15.49 4.71 -12.00
N ASP A 549 -14.41 4.03 -12.37
CA ASP A 549 -13.84 4.08 -13.71
C ASP A 549 -14.32 2.92 -14.60
N ILE A 550 -15.13 2.00 -14.08
CA ILE A 550 -15.51 0.76 -14.75
C ILE A 550 -16.98 0.81 -15.18
N ASP A 551 -17.25 0.68 -16.48
CA ASP A 551 -18.61 0.58 -17.03
C ASP A 551 -18.85 -0.71 -17.86
N THR A 552 -17.83 -1.56 -18.01
CA THR A 552 -18.02 -2.90 -18.62
C THR A 552 -18.88 -3.80 -17.75
N GLU A 553 -19.73 -4.59 -18.38
CA GLU A 553 -20.53 -5.62 -17.73
C GLU A 553 -19.67 -6.87 -17.40
N PRO A 554 -20.06 -7.67 -16.39
CA PRO A 554 -19.51 -9.01 -16.14
C PRO A 554 -19.51 -9.91 -17.38
N PHE A 555 -18.64 -10.92 -17.38
CA PHE A 555 -18.59 -11.91 -18.46
C PHE A 555 -19.88 -12.76 -18.52
N GLU A 556 -20.15 -13.34 -19.68
CA GLU A 556 -21.34 -14.18 -19.88
C GLU A 556 -21.19 -15.51 -19.12
N ILE A 557 -22.18 -15.85 -18.29
CA ILE A 557 -22.22 -17.12 -17.57
C ILE A 557 -22.71 -18.21 -18.53
N THR A 558 -21.90 -19.25 -18.72
CA THR A 558 -22.24 -20.37 -19.61
C THR A 558 -23.44 -21.15 -19.05
N ARG A 559 -24.37 -21.55 -19.92
CA ARG A 559 -25.58 -22.31 -19.55
C ARG A 559 -25.39 -23.83 -19.55
N THR A 560 -24.21 -24.33 -19.94
CA THR A 560 -23.94 -25.77 -19.91
C THR A 560 -23.85 -26.22 -18.45
N PRO A 561 -24.59 -27.26 -18.03
CA PRO A 561 -24.66 -27.69 -16.63
C PRO A 561 -23.31 -27.96 -15.98
N GLU A 562 -22.33 -28.40 -16.77
CA GLU A 562 -21.00 -28.76 -16.29
C GLU A 562 -20.09 -27.54 -16.08
N ARG A 563 -20.27 -26.49 -16.88
CA ARG A 563 -19.48 -25.26 -16.79
C ARG A 563 -20.12 -24.20 -15.90
N TYR A 564 -21.44 -24.17 -15.86
CA TYR A 564 -22.24 -23.20 -15.12
C TYR A 564 -21.75 -22.98 -13.68
N PRO A 565 -21.45 -24.01 -12.87
CA PRO A 565 -21.01 -23.82 -11.49
C PRO A 565 -19.74 -22.99 -11.39
N TRP A 566 -18.76 -23.21 -12.26
CA TRP A 566 -17.50 -22.45 -12.27
C TRP A 566 -17.71 -20.98 -12.64
N ASP A 567 -18.49 -20.72 -13.68
CA ASP A 567 -18.76 -19.36 -14.13
C ASP A 567 -19.66 -18.60 -13.12
N ALA A 568 -20.65 -19.27 -12.54
CA ALA A 568 -21.49 -18.72 -11.49
C ALA A 568 -20.68 -18.39 -10.22
N SER A 569 -19.78 -19.31 -9.82
CA SER A 569 -18.85 -19.07 -8.72
C SER A 569 -17.98 -17.86 -8.99
N PHE A 570 -17.34 -17.79 -10.17
CA PHE A 570 -16.49 -16.65 -10.50
C PHE A 570 -17.26 -15.32 -10.49
N ALA A 571 -18.50 -15.29 -11.01
CA ALA A 571 -19.36 -14.12 -10.91
C ALA A 571 -19.71 -13.74 -9.45
N ALA A 572 -19.97 -14.73 -8.59
CA ALA A 572 -20.19 -14.50 -7.17
C ALA A 572 -18.93 -13.93 -6.48
N PHE A 573 -17.74 -14.39 -6.83
CA PHE A 573 -16.48 -13.90 -6.25
C PHE A 573 -16.11 -12.47 -6.73
N ILE A 574 -16.57 -12.03 -7.89
CA ILE A 574 -16.49 -10.61 -8.29
C ILE A 574 -17.28 -9.73 -7.32
N GLU A 575 -18.50 -10.15 -6.97
CA GLU A 575 -19.32 -9.44 -5.99
C GLU A 575 -18.73 -9.51 -4.58
N PHE A 576 -18.14 -10.66 -4.20
CA PHE A 576 -17.39 -10.80 -2.96
C PHE A 576 -16.23 -9.79 -2.87
N GLY A 577 -15.45 -9.64 -3.94
CA GLY A 577 -14.36 -8.66 -4.01
C GLY A 577 -14.84 -7.21 -3.86
N ARG A 578 -16.02 -6.86 -4.37
CA ARG A 578 -16.65 -5.55 -4.15
C ARG A 578 -17.03 -5.32 -2.69
N ILE A 579 -17.55 -6.35 -2.02
CA ILE A 579 -17.87 -6.29 -0.59
C ILE A 579 -16.58 -6.08 0.21
N GLN A 580 -15.52 -6.87 -0.06
CA GLN A 580 -14.22 -6.72 0.59
C GLN A 580 -13.64 -5.31 0.40
N THR A 581 -13.76 -4.76 -0.80
CA THR A 581 -13.30 -3.39 -1.11
C THR A 581 -14.09 -2.36 -0.31
N GLY A 582 -15.42 -2.46 -0.26
CA GLY A 582 -16.26 -1.55 0.53
C GLY A 582 -15.96 -1.62 2.04
N ILE A 583 -15.62 -2.80 2.55
CA ILE A 583 -15.14 -2.97 3.94
C ILE A 583 -13.83 -2.20 4.12
N TYR A 584 -12.87 -2.38 3.22
CA TYR A 584 -11.58 -1.69 3.30
C TYR A 584 -11.75 -0.17 3.23
N GLU A 585 -12.36 0.34 2.15
CA GLU A 585 -12.55 1.78 1.93
C GLU A 585 -13.28 2.46 3.08
N GLY A 586 -14.33 1.81 3.58
CA GLY A 586 -15.20 2.37 4.59
C GLY A 586 -14.73 2.22 6.04
N LEU A 587 -13.91 1.20 6.35
CA LEU A 587 -13.57 0.86 7.74
C LEU A 587 -12.06 0.79 8.04
N TYR A 588 -11.22 0.59 7.03
CA TYR A 588 -9.77 0.34 7.20
C TYR A 588 -8.86 1.26 6.38
N SER A 589 -9.40 2.02 5.43
CA SER A 589 -8.61 3.00 4.67
C SER A 589 -8.21 4.18 5.55
N PRO A 590 -7.13 4.91 5.22
CA PRO A 590 -6.78 6.14 5.94
C PRO A 590 -7.92 7.17 5.95
N ALA A 591 -8.70 7.26 4.87
CA ALA A 591 -9.85 8.16 4.78
C ALA A 591 -10.99 7.76 5.73
N SER A 592 -11.12 6.47 6.07
CA SER A 592 -12.14 5.97 6.99
C SER A 592 -11.98 6.46 8.43
N SER A 593 -10.79 6.95 8.81
CA SER A 593 -10.51 7.54 10.13
C SER A 593 -11.34 8.78 10.42
N ARG A 594 -11.85 9.45 9.37
CA ARG A 594 -12.69 10.65 9.47
C ARG A 594 -14.15 10.32 9.79
N ARG A 595 -14.54 9.04 9.74
CA ARG A 595 -15.92 8.61 10.02
C ARG A 595 -16.14 8.48 11.51
N SER A 596 -17.29 8.96 11.97
CA SER A 596 -17.76 8.74 13.34
C SER A 596 -18.12 7.27 13.58
N ASP A 597 -18.10 6.83 14.84
CA ASP A 597 -18.52 5.48 15.23
C ASP A 597 -19.96 5.15 14.80
N GLU A 598 -20.85 6.16 14.75
CA GLU A 598 -22.22 5.96 14.28
C GLU A 598 -22.25 5.62 12.79
N GLU A 599 -21.57 6.40 11.95
CA GLU A 599 -21.47 6.13 10.51
C GLU A 599 -20.79 4.78 10.22
N ARG A 600 -19.82 4.39 11.04
CA ARG A 600 -19.17 3.08 10.94
C ARG A 600 -20.15 1.95 11.26
N ARG A 601 -20.94 2.06 12.32
CA ARG A 601 -21.98 1.07 12.68
C ARG A 601 -23.04 0.93 11.59
N GLU A 602 -23.53 2.04 11.05
CA GLU A 602 -24.48 2.04 9.94
C GLU A 602 -23.90 1.32 8.70
N LEU A 603 -22.65 1.65 8.34
CA LEU A 603 -21.97 1.01 7.23
C LEU A 603 -21.77 -0.50 7.47
N VAL A 604 -21.38 -0.89 8.69
CA VAL A 604 -21.25 -2.29 9.08
C VAL A 604 -22.57 -3.04 8.90
N ALA A 605 -23.69 -2.45 9.31
CA ALA A 605 -25.01 -3.07 9.14
C ALA A 605 -25.37 -3.27 7.65
N VAL A 606 -25.05 -2.31 6.79
CA VAL A 606 -25.29 -2.42 5.34
C VAL A 606 -24.43 -3.52 4.71
N LEU A 607 -23.13 -3.54 5.03
CA LEU A 607 -22.18 -4.50 4.48
C LEU A 607 -22.42 -5.91 5.03
N ASP A 608 -22.85 -6.06 6.28
CA ASP A 608 -23.19 -7.35 6.90
C ASP A 608 -24.36 -8.00 6.15
N LYS A 609 -25.41 -7.23 5.89
CA LYS A 609 -26.56 -7.70 5.11
C LYS A 609 -26.16 -8.12 3.69
N ARG A 610 -25.27 -7.36 3.05
CA ARG A 610 -24.78 -7.67 1.69
C ARG A 610 -23.91 -8.93 1.69
N LEU A 611 -23.04 -9.10 2.68
CA LEU A 611 -22.17 -10.26 2.86
C LEU A 611 -22.97 -11.54 3.16
N ARG A 612 -23.98 -11.46 4.04
CA ARG A 612 -24.89 -12.60 4.32
C ARG A 612 -25.67 -13.03 3.09
N ARG A 613 -26.22 -12.07 2.33
CA ARG A 613 -26.92 -12.37 1.07
C ARG A 613 -26.01 -13.04 0.05
N TRP A 614 -24.77 -12.56 -0.07
CA TRP A 614 -23.78 -13.20 -0.92
C TRP A 614 -23.54 -14.65 -0.49
N TYR A 615 -23.40 -14.90 0.81
CA TYR A 615 -23.16 -16.23 1.35
C TYR A 615 -24.35 -17.19 1.15
N GLU A 616 -25.59 -16.71 1.34
CA GLU A 616 -26.81 -17.46 1.01
C GLU A 616 -26.87 -17.82 -0.48
N THR A 617 -26.51 -16.88 -1.35
CA THR A 617 -26.46 -17.10 -2.80
C THR A 617 -25.41 -18.14 -3.15
N TRP A 618 -24.22 -18.05 -2.56
CA TRP A 618 -23.13 -19.01 -2.72
C TRP A 618 -23.56 -20.42 -2.31
N GLN A 619 -24.20 -20.56 -1.14
CA GLN A 619 -24.69 -21.86 -0.65
C GLN A 619 -25.76 -22.50 -1.56
N SER A 620 -26.44 -21.70 -2.38
CA SER A 620 -27.45 -22.18 -3.32
C SER A 620 -26.88 -22.68 -4.66
N VAL A 621 -25.57 -22.50 -4.91
CA VAL A 621 -24.93 -22.94 -6.16
C VAL A 621 -24.91 -24.47 -6.23
N ASP A 622 -25.72 -25.05 -7.12
CA ASP A 622 -25.67 -26.48 -7.42
C ASP A 622 -24.46 -26.80 -8.31
N TYR A 623 -23.51 -27.55 -7.76
CA TYR A 623 -22.32 -28.03 -8.46
C TYR A 623 -22.32 -29.53 -8.72
N THR A 624 -23.48 -30.20 -8.62
CA THR A 624 -23.61 -31.66 -8.78
C THR A 624 -23.06 -32.16 -10.11
N HIS A 625 -23.23 -31.38 -11.18
CA HIS A 625 -22.80 -31.72 -12.53
C HIS A 625 -21.50 -31.02 -12.95
N ALA A 626 -20.83 -30.30 -12.04
CA ALA A 626 -19.66 -29.49 -12.37
C ALA A 626 -18.54 -30.32 -13.02
N TYR A 627 -17.91 -29.76 -14.05
CA TYR A 627 -16.64 -30.27 -14.55
C TYR A 627 -15.64 -30.35 -13.40
N ARG A 628 -14.97 -31.51 -13.27
CA ARG A 628 -14.05 -31.78 -12.16
C ARG A 628 -14.70 -31.46 -10.80
N LYS A 629 -15.88 -32.03 -10.54
CA LYS A 629 -16.64 -31.84 -9.29
C LYS A 629 -15.77 -31.91 -8.02
N ASP A 630 -14.88 -32.89 -7.94
CA ASP A 630 -13.99 -33.04 -6.78
C ASP A 630 -13.07 -31.83 -6.61
N LEU A 631 -12.51 -31.31 -7.71
CA LEU A 631 -11.70 -30.09 -7.69
C LEU A 631 -12.53 -28.87 -7.30
N PHE A 632 -13.75 -28.74 -7.83
CA PHE A 632 -14.66 -27.66 -7.44
C PHE A 632 -14.90 -27.70 -5.93
N GLN A 633 -15.21 -28.88 -5.40
CA GLN A 633 -15.40 -29.09 -3.98
C GLN A 633 -14.14 -28.71 -3.19
N PHE A 634 -12.95 -29.23 -3.54
CA PHE A 634 -11.71 -28.93 -2.82
C PHE A 634 -11.33 -27.44 -2.86
N THR A 635 -11.63 -26.75 -3.96
CA THR A 635 -11.33 -25.33 -4.11
C THR A 635 -12.16 -24.47 -3.16
N PHE A 636 -13.45 -24.79 -3.03
CA PHE A 636 -14.38 -23.96 -2.29
C PHE A 636 -14.81 -24.55 -0.94
N GLU A 637 -14.27 -25.70 -0.53
CA GLU A 637 -14.54 -26.33 0.76
C GLU A 637 -14.17 -25.43 1.94
N GLY A 638 -13.13 -24.61 1.80
CA GLY A 638 -12.70 -23.66 2.81
C GLY A 638 -13.46 -22.32 2.82
N ILE A 639 -14.54 -22.17 2.05
CA ILE A 639 -15.22 -20.88 1.89
C ILE A 639 -15.80 -20.33 3.20
N ASP A 640 -16.23 -21.20 4.11
CA ASP A 640 -16.74 -20.80 5.42
C ASP A 640 -15.66 -20.09 6.24
N VAL A 641 -14.41 -20.56 6.14
CA VAL A 641 -13.25 -19.93 6.78
C VAL A 641 -13.07 -18.51 6.26
N VAL A 642 -13.08 -18.34 4.93
CA VAL A 642 -12.93 -17.03 4.29
C VAL A 642 -14.10 -16.12 4.68
N TYR A 643 -15.34 -16.59 4.59
CA TYR A 643 -16.54 -15.85 4.96
C TYR A 643 -16.49 -15.33 6.40
N PHE A 644 -16.22 -16.20 7.37
CA PHE A 644 -16.16 -15.78 8.77
C PHE A 644 -14.93 -14.92 9.07
N SER A 645 -13.82 -15.07 8.34
CA SER A 645 -12.67 -14.17 8.45
C SER A 645 -13.01 -12.73 8.03
N ILE A 646 -13.76 -12.56 6.93
CA ILE A 646 -14.23 -11.26 6.46
C ILE A 646 -15.33 -10.71 7.37
N MET A 647 -16.24 -11.56 7.87
CA MET A 647 -17.26 -11.16 8.83
C MET A 647 -16.65 -10.65 10.14
N THR A 648 -15.57 -11.28 10.60
CA THR A 648 -14.81 -10.83 11.77
C THR A 648 -14.20 -9.45 11.53
N LEU A 649 -13.54 -9.24 10.38
CA LEU A 649 -13.01 -7.92 10.01
C LEU A 649 -14.12 -6.87 9.90
N LEU A 650 -15.26 -7.22 9.32
CA LEU A 650 -16.39 -6.31 9.18
C LEU A 650 -16.89 -5.82 10.55
N HIS A 651 -17.22 -6.74 11.46
CA HIS A 651 -17.69 -6.36 12.80
C HIS A 651 -16.61 -5.70 13.64
N ARG A 652 -15.34 -6.06 13.46
CA ARG A 652 -14.22 -5.39 14.15
C ARG A 652 -14.14 -3.91 13.79
N GLY A 653 -14.52 -3.54 12.57
CA GLY A 653 -14.53 -2.17 12.09
C GLY A 653 -15.67 -1.31 12.63
N ALA A 654 -16.61 -1.84 13.41
CA ALA A 654 -17.78 -1.09 13.89
C ALA A 654 -17.46 0.10 14.83
N SER A 655 -16.26 0.13 15.42
CA SER A 655 -15.77 1.27 16.20
C SER A 655 -14.38 1.65 15.71
N SER A 656 -14.05 2.95 15.76
CA SER A 656 -12.68 3.45 15.64
C SER A 656 -11.85 3.13 16.88
N SER A 657 -12.51 2.76 17.99
CA SER A 657 -11.86 2.34 19.21
C SER A 657 -11.18 0.99 18.99
N ASN A 658 -9.89 1.01 19.28
CA ASN A 658 -9.10 -0.18 19.30
C ASN A 658 -9.24 -0.94 20.63
N SER A 659 -10.01 -0.48 21.61
CA SER A 659 -10.19 -1.23 22.85
C SER A 659 -10.82 -2.61 22.59
N ALA A 660 -10.35 -3.66 23.26
CA ALA A 660 -11.04 -4.95 23.20
C ALA A 660 -12.43 -4.89 23.86
N SER A 661 -12.69 -3.87 24.69
CA SER A 661 -14.05 -3.61 25.21
C SER A 661 -15.01 -3.08 24.14
N ALA A 662 -14.49 -2.51 23.05
CA ALA A 662 -15.28 -2.06 21.89
C ALA A 662 -15.52 -3.18 20.86
N ILE A 663 -14.90 -4.35 21.04
CA ILE A 663 -15.18 -5.53 20.22
C ILE A 663 -16.56 -6.06 20.61
N SER A 664 -17.46 -6.11 19.63
CA SER A 664 -18.82 -6.57 19.84
C SER A 664 -18.90 -8.09 19.99
N GLU A 665 -19.98 -8.58 20.58
CA GLU A 665 -20.23 -10.02 20.72
C GLU A 665 -20.31 -10.72 19.35
N GLU A 666 -20.91 -10.04 18.36
CA GLU A 666 -21.01 -10.54 16.98
C GLU A 666 -19.63 -10.75 16.34
N CYS A 667 -18.65 -9.89 16.68
CA CYS A 667 -17.27 -10.03 16.22
C CYS A 667 -16.61 -11.28 16.85
N TYR A 668 -16.79 -11.49 18.16
CA TYR A 668 -16.28 -12.68 18.85
C TYR A 668 -16.93 -13.96 18.33
N GLU A 669 -18.25 -13.96 18.11
CA GLU A 669 -18.95 -15.09 17.54
C GLU A 669 -18.46 -15.42 16.13
N ALA A 670 -18.27 -14.41 15.27
CA ALA A 670 -17.75 -14.60 13.92
C ALA A 670 -16.33 -15.19 13.95
N ALA A 671 -15.46 -14.70 14.86
CA ALA A 671 -14.11 -15.20 15.03
C ALA A 671 -14.10 -16.69 15.43
N ARG A 672 -14.88 -17.08 16.44
CA ARG A 672 -14.97 -18.48 16.91
C ARG A 672 -15.54 -19.41 15.83
N LYS A 673 -16.57 -18.95 15.09
CA LYS A 673 -17.13 -19.68 13.94
C LYS A 673 -16.08 -19.87 12.85
N GLY A 674 -15.26 -18.86 12.56
CA GLY A 674 -14.17 -18.95 11.59
C GLY A 674 -13.09 -19.97 11.97
N LEU A 675 -12.63 -19.97 13.23
CA LEU A 675 -11.64 -20.95 13.69
C LEU A 675 -12.19 -22.38 13.74
N THR A 676 -13.48 -22.55 14.08
CA THR A 676 -14.15 -23.85 14.06
C THR A 676 -14.37 -24.36 12.63
N ALA A 677 -14.70 -23.46 11.70
CA ALA A 677 -14.75 -23.76 10.27
C ALA A 677 -13.38 -24.22 9.76
N HIS A 678 -12.28 -23.60 10.24
CA HIS A 678 -10.91 -23.99 9.88
C HIS A 678 -10.62 -25.44 10.25
N ALA A 679 -10.97 -25.86 11.47
CA ALA A 679 -10.82 -27.24 11.91
C ALA A 679 -11.63 -28.21 11.04
N THR A 680 -12.89 -27.86 10.76
CA THR A 680 -13.80 -28.69 9.96
C THR A 680 -13.32 -28.85 8.52
N ALA A 681 -12.95 -27.75 7.87
CA ALA A 681 -12.50 -27.75 6.48
C ALA A 681 -11.15 -28.48 6.33
N TYR A 682 -10.20 -28.22 7.23
CA TYR A 682 -8.90 -28.91 7.23
C TYR A 682 -9.04 -30.44 7.28
N HIS A 683 -9.88 -30.98 8.18
CA HIS A 683 -10.07 -32.42 8.29
C HIS A 683 -10.62 -33.06 7.01
N ARG A 684 -11.50 -32.35 6.31
CA ARG A 684 -12.02 -32.82 5.01
C ARG A 684 -10.96 -32.74 3.91
N SER A 685 -10.18 -31.66 3.86
CA SER A 685 -9.10 -31.49 2.89
C SER A 685 -7.99 -32.54 3.07
N VAL A 686 -7.67 -32.95 4.30
CA VAL A 686 -6.75 -34.07 4.57
C VAL A 686 -7.28 -35.38 3.97
N SER A 687 -8.60 -35.60 4.03
CA SER A 687 -9.25 -36.78 3.46
C SER A 687 -9.25 -36.75 1.92
N GLY A 688 -9.11 -35.58 1.31
CA GLY A 688 -8.94 -35.38 -0.14
C GLY A 688 -7.51 -35.57 -0.67
N GLY A 689 -6.55 -35.89 0.19
CA GLY A 689 -5.16 -36.13 -0.19
C GLY A 689 -4.32 -34.86 -0.42
N TYR A 690 -3.10 -35.04 -0.94
CA TYR A 690 -2.11 -33.96 -1.08
C TYR A 690 -2.63 -32.76 -1.88
N ALA A 691 -3.31 -33.00 -2.99
CA ALA A 691 -3.81 -31.94 -3.87
C ALA A 691 -4.87 -31.06 -3.18
N ALA A 692 -5.80 -31.68 -2.46
CA ALA A 692 -6.81 -30.95 -1.69
C ALA A 692 -6.17 -30.15 -0.55
N LEU A 693 -5.22 -30.76 0.16
CA LEU A 693 -4.51 -30.11 1.26
C LEU A 693 -3.65 -28.93 0.81
N PHE A 694 -2.95 -29.06 -0.33
CA PHE A 694 -2.20 -27.97 -0.94
C PHE A 694 -3.11 -26.81 -1.37
N ASN A 695 -4.26 -27.13 -2.01
CA ASN A 695 -5.25 -26.11 -2.36
C ASN A 695 -5.80 -25.40 -1.12
N TYR A 696 -6.09 -26.13 -0.03
CA TYR A 696 -6.53 -25.54 1.23
C TYR A 696 -5.49 -24.58 1.81
N ALA A 697 -4.21 -24.97 1.81
CA ALA A 697 -3.11 -24.11 2.27
C ALA A 697 -3.06 -22.78 1.51
N VAL A 698 -3.10 -22.84 0.17
CA VAL A 698 -2.94 -21.64 -0.66
C VAL A 698 -4.21 -20.78 -0.71
N TRP A 699 -5.37 -21.39 -1.00
CA TRP A 699 -6.60 -20.65 -1.31
C TRP A 699 -7.45 -20.33 -0.09
N THR A 700 -7.26 -21.05 1.01
CA THR A 700 -8.01 -20.79 2.25
C THR A 700 -7.09 -20.21 3.31
N HIS A 701 -6.02 -20.91 3.69
CA HIS A 701 -5.18 -20.49 4.84
C HIS A 701 -4.42 -19.19 4.58
N LEU A 702 -3.73 -19.05 3.44
CA LEU A 702 -2.98 -17.82 3.11
C LEU A 702 -3.88 -16.66 2.64
N TYR A 703 -5.07 -16.95 2.14
CA TYR A 703 -5.99 -15.94 1.58
C TYR A 703 -6.98 -15.39 2.61
N SER A 704 -7.34 -16.17 3.63
CA SER A 704 -8.19 -15.70 4.73
C SER A 704 -7.45 -14.71 5.64
N SER A 705 -8.17 -13.76 6.22
CA SER A 705 -7.58 -12.96 7.31
C SER A 705 -7.44 -13.84 8.55
N PHE A 706 -6.29 -13.75 9.24
CA PHE A 706 -6.10 -14.43 10.52
C PHE A 706 -6.55 -13.58 11.72
N THR A 707 -7.30 -12.51 11.44
CA THR A 707 -8.00 -11.70 12.45
C THR A 707 -8.87 -12.52 13.41
N PRO A 708 -9.60 -13.57 12.99
CA PRO A 708 -10.29 -14.48 13.92
C PRO A 708 -9.39 -15.01 15.05
N TYR A 709 -8.14 -15.37 14.73
CA TYR A 709 -7.18 -15.86 15.72
C TYR A 709 -6.85 -14.79 16.78
N ILE A 710 -6.67 -13.54 16.33
CA ILE A 710 -6.40 -12.40 17.21
C ILE A 710 -7.61 -12.11 18.10
N ILE A 711 -8.81 -12.06 17.52
CA ILE A 711 -10.03 -11.75 18.27
C ILE A 711 -10.32 -12.83 19.32
N THR A 712 -10.13 -14.11 18.99
CA THR A 712 -10.23 -15.21 19.95
C THR A 712 -9.13 -15.15 21.01
N PHE A 713 -7.89 -14.80 20.66
CA PHE A 713 -6.81 -14.55 21.63
C PHE A 713 -7.19 -13.45 22.64
N LEU A 714 -7.74 -12.33 22.17
CA LEU A 714 -8.14 -11.22 23.03
C LEU A 714 -9.29 -11.59 23.96
N HIS A 715 -10.27 -12.35 23.46
CA HIS A 715 -11.35 -12.89 24.28
C HIS A 715 -10.80 -13.85 25.35
N CYS A 716 -9.88 -14.73 24.95
CA CYS A 716 -9.22 -15.70 25.83
C CYS A 716 -8.47 -15.02 26.98
N ILE A 717 -7.67 -13.97 26.71
CA ILE A 717 -6.98 -13.20 27.76
C ILE A 717 -7.99 -12.53 28.70
N ARG A 718 -8.96 -11.80 28.13
CA ARG A 718 -9.94 -11.02 28.90
C ARG A 718 -10.75 -11.88 29.87
N ASN A 719 -11.26 -13.00 29.39
CA ASN A 719 -12.19 -13.86 30.13
C ASN A 719 -11.49 -15.06 30.80
N SER A 720 -10.19 -15.27 30.52
CA SER A 720 -9.45 -16.46 30.96
C SER A 720 -10.13 -17.76 30.52
N ASP A 721 -10.70 -17.73 29.30
CA ASP A 721 -11.51 -18.78 28.72
C ASP A 721 -10.62 -19.93 28.22
N ILE A 722 -10.86 -21.13 28.77
CA ILE A 722 -10.10 -22.35 28.45
C ILE A 722 -10.55 -22.95 27.12
N GLU A 723 -11.81 -22.81 26.74
CA GLU A 723 -12.34 -23.32 25.48
C GLU A 723 -11.74 -22.55 24.30
N ASP A 724 -11.60 -21.23 24.44
CA ASP A 724 -10.92 -20.43 23.44
C ASP A 724 -9.41 -20.72 23.40
N LEU A 725 -8.77 -21.00 24.55
CA LEU A 725 -7.38 -21.46 24.56
C LEU A 725 -7.22 -22.79 23.80
N ASN A 726 -8.16 -23.73 23.97
CA ASN A 726 -8.17 -25.00 23.25
C ASN A 726 -8.40 -24.78 21.74
N LEU A 727 -9.30 -23.86 21.37
CA LEU A 727 -9.55 -23.51 19.97
C LEU A 727 -8.30 -22.91 19.30
N LEU A 728 -7.61 -21.98 19.99
CA LEU A 728 -6.33 -21.42 19.52
C LEU A 728 -5.26 -22.50 19.35
N ARG A 729 -5.21 -23.49 20.26
CA ARG A 729 -4.31 -24.65 20.14
C ARG A 729 -4.62 -25.49 18.90
N SER A 730 -5.88 -25.87 18.72
CA SER A 730 -6.30 -26.68 17.57
C SER A 730 -6.01 -26.00 16.24
N THR A 731 -6.27 -24.68 16.12
CA THR A 731 -5.90 -23.93 14.91
C THR A 731 -4.38 -23.84 14.73
N LEU A 732 -3.61 -23.71 15.81
CA LEU A 732 -2.15 -23.67 15.75
C LEU A 732 -1.56 -24.99 15.21
N GLU A 733 -2.07 -26.14 15.69
CA GLU A 733 -1.65 -27.46 15.22
C GLU A 733 -1.92 -27.65 13.71
N ILE A 734 -3.04 -27.12 13.22
CA ILE A 734 -3.35 -27.11 11.79
C ILE A 734 -2.33 -26.25 11.04
N SER A 735 -2.06 -25.04 11.53
CA SER A 735 -1.08 -24.12 10.92
C SER A 735 0.32 -24.72 10.85
N GLU A 736 0.73 -25.46 11.89
CA GLU A 736 2.02 -26.17 11.93
C GLU A 736 2.13 -27.19 10.79
N ARG A 737 1.12 -28.03 10.62
CA ARG A 737 1.08 -29.04 9.57
C ARG A 737 1.08 -28.41 8.17
N LEU A 738 0.38 -27.30 7.99
CA LEU A 738 0.37 -26.56 6.72
C LEU A 738 1.73 -25.89 6.45
N SER A 739 2.43 -25.40 7.48
CA SER A 739 3.77 -24.83 7.33
C SER A 739 4.83 -25.87 6.93
N ALA A 740 4.66 -27.12 7.35
CA ALA A 740 5.51 -28.22 6.90
C ALA A 740 5.26 -28.61 5.43
N LEU A 741 4.07 -28.27 4.90
CA LEU A 741 3.68 -28.57 3.52
C LEU A 741 4.06 -27.43 2.55
N VAL A 742 3.85 -26.19 2.99
CA VAL A 742 4.03 -24.98 2.18
C VAL A 742 4.80 -23.95 3.00
N GLU A 743 6.02 -23.62 2.55
CA GLU A 743 6.93 -22.72 3.28
C GLU A 743 6.30 -21.35 3.57
N SER A 744 5.44 -20.85 2.67
CA SER A 744 4.76 -19.56 2.84
C SER A 744 3.80 -19.51 4.03
N CYS A 745 3.35 -20.65 4.56
CA CYS A 745 2.51 -20.72 5.77
C CYS A 745 3.31 -20.58 7.07
N LYS A 746 4.65 -20.72 7.03
CA LYS A 746 5.51 -20.77 8.22
C LYS A 746 5.46 -19.50 9.06
N ARG A 747 5.51 -18.33 8.41
CA ARG A 747 5.44 -17.04 9.09
C ARG A 747 4.14 -16.88 9.89
N GLN A 748 3.02 -17.28 9.28
CA GLN A 748 1.71 -17.20 9.90
C GLN A 748 1.60 -18.15 11.10
N TYR A 749 2.17 -19.35 10.99
CA TYR A 749 2.31 -20.28 12.10
C TYR A 749 3.12 -19.68 13.26
N GLU A 750 4.27 -19.05 13.00
CA GLU A 750 5.14 -18.47 14.02
C GLU A 750 4.42 -17.37 14.83
N LEU A 751 3.69 -16.48 14.15
CA LEU A 751 2.88 -15.44 14.80
C LEU A 751 1.78 -16.04 15.70
N CYS A 752 1.03 -17.03 15.18
CA CYS A 752 0.01 -17.73 15.95
C CYS A 752 0.61 -18.46 17.16
N ARG A 753 1.79 -19.06 17.00
CA ARG A 753 2.49 -19.80 18.05
C ARG A 753 2.83 -18.89 19.23
N SER A 754 3.38 -17.71 18.97
CA SER A 754 3.71 -16.76 20.03
C SER A 754 2.46 -16.25 20.76
N LEU A 755 1.40 -15.89 20.02
CA LEU A 755 0.11 -15.50 20.64
C LEU A 755 -0.46 -16.62 21.53
N TYR A 756 -0.44 -17.86 21.06
CA TYR A 756 -0.90 -19.00 21.86
C TYR A 756 -0.09 -19.18 23.15
N ARG A 757 1.24 -19.11 23.07
CA ARG A 757 2.12 -19.26 24.25
C ARG A 757 1.90 -18.16 25.27
N ILE A 758 1.68 -16.92 24.81
CA ILE A 758 1.29 -15.80 25.66
C ILE A 758 -0.03 -16.11 26.39
N ALA A 759 -1.06 -16.53 25.67
CA ALA A 759 -2.36 -16.87 26.28
C ALA A 759 -2.25 -18.03 27.29
N GLU A 760 -1.50 -19.07 26.95
CA GLU A 760 -1.32 -20.23 27.82
C GLU A 760 -0.59 -19.85 29.12
N ALA A 761 0.50 -19.08 29.02
CA ALA A 761 1.26 -18.62 30.17
C ALA A 761 0.44 -17.66 31.05
N TYR A 762 -0.31 -16.74 30.43
CA TYR A 762 -1.20 -15.81 31.12
C TYR A 762 -2.24 -16.56 31.96
N ILE A 763 -2.96 -17.52 31.38
CA ILE A 763 -3.99 -18.29 32.10
C ILE A 763 -3.38 -19.15 33.22
N LYS A 764 -2.20 -19.75 33.00
CA LYS A 764 -1.48 -20.52 34.03
C LYS A 764 -1.10 -19.66 35.23
N SER A 765 -0.61 -18.43 35.00
CA SER A 765 -0.22 -17.50 36.07
C SER A 765 -1.41 -17.09 36.96
N LYS A 766 -2.57 -16.80 36.35
CA LYS A 766 -3.80 -16.40 37.05
C LYS A 766 -4.40 -17.53 37.89
N LYS A 767 -4.28 -18.80 37.45
CA LYS A 767 -4.71 -19.98 38.22
C LYS A 767 -3.85 -20.25 39.46
N GLY A 768 -2.63 -19.71 39.53
CA GLY A 768 -1.73 -19.83 40.69
C GLY A 768 -2.01 -18.84 41.83
N ILE A 769 -2.94 -17.90 41.65
CA ILE A 769 -3.23 -16.81 42.59
C ILE A 769 -4.66 -16.99 43.12
N THR A 770 -4.82 -17.32 44.41
CA THR A 770 -6.10 -17.13 45.11
C THR A 770 -6.38 -15.63 45.22
N CYS A 771 -7.32 -15.13 44.42
CA CYS A 771 -7.66 -13.71 44.34
C CYS A 771 -8.41 -13.26 45.60
N VAL A 772 -7.84 -12.27 46.30
CA VAL A 772 -8.63 -11.31 47.09
C VAL A 772 -9.23 -10.33 46.09
N ASP A 773 -10.57 -10.27 46.03
CA ASP A 773 -11.32 -9.35 45.17
C ASP A 773 -10.79 -7.92 45.29
N THR A 774 -10.00 -7.51 44.30
CA THR A 774 -9.71 -6.12 44.04
C THR A 774 -10.14 -5.87 42.59
N ALA A 775 -11.18 -5.06 42.43
CA ALA A 775 -11.74 -4.71 41.13
C ALA A 775 -10.70 -3.97 40.27
N LEU A 776 -9.94 -4.70 39.45
CA LEU A 776 -9.16 -4.11 38.36
C LEU A 776 -10.14 -3.71 37.26
N SER A 777 -10.21 -2.40 36.97
CA SER A 777 -10.98 -1.86 35.84
C SER A 777 -10.50 -2.48 34.53
N SER A 778 -11.41 -3.16 33.84
CA SER A 778 -11.20 -4.13 32.76
C SER A 778 -11.18 -3.51 31.35
N HIS A 779 -10.26 -2.56 31.10
CA HIS A 779 -10.15 -1.88 29.80
C HIS A 779 -8.89 -2.31 29.02
N ILE A 780 -9.04 -3.38 28.23
CA ILE A 780 -8.03 -3.78 27.24
C ILE A 780 -7.97 -2.69 26.17
N THR A 781 -6.85 -1.98 26.04
CA THR A 781 -6.67 -1.01 24.95
C THR A 781 -5.67 -1.58 23.96
N LEU A 782 -6.13 -1.93 22.75
CA LEU A 782 -5.22 -2.31 21.67
C LEU A 782 -4.76 -1.03 20.94
N PRO A 783 -3.54 -0.95 20.42
CA PRO A 783 -3.11 0.16 19.56
C PRO A 783 -3.43 -0.10 18.07
N LEU A 784 -4.53 -0.79 17.75
CA LEU A 784 -4.80 -1.41 16.43
C LEU A 784 -5.06 -0.45 15.23
N GLN A 785 -5.17 0.85 15.47
CA GLN A 785 -5.29 1.93 14.48
C GLN A 785 -4.72 3.19 15.13
N GLN A 786 -3.40 3.36 15.09
CA GLN A 786 -2.81 4.69 15.27
C GLN A 786 -2.86 5.42 13.94
N PRO A 787 -3.26 6.71 13.87
CA PRO A 787 -2.92 7.52 12.71
C PRO A 787 -1.40 7.51 12.59
N ALA A 788 -0.88 7.18 11.41
CA ALA A 788 0.55 7.11 11.15
C ALA A 788 1.24 8.43 11.56
N ALA A 789 1.76 8.49 12.79
CA ALA A 789 2.51 9.61 13.31
C ALA A 789 3.61 9.06 14.23
N GLN A 790 4.84 9.30 13.78
CA GLN A 790 6.10 9.25 14.53
C GLN A 790 6.60 7.87 14.98
N GLU A 791 7.18 7.10 14.05
CA GLU A 791 8.34 6.25 14.38
C GLU A 791 9.61 6.93 13.87
N THR A 792 10.30 7.59 14.81
CA THR A 792 11.61 8.22 14.65
C THR A 792 12.68 7.12 14.53
N TRP A 793 13.27 6.99 13.34
CA TRP A 793 14.40 6.11 13.09
C TRP A 793 15.64 6.58 13.87
N SER A 794 16.10 5.79 14.84
CA SER A 794 17.39 5.98 15.50
C SER A 794 18.16 4.66 15.47
N ILE A 795 18.97 4.45 14.44
CA ILE A 795 19.93 3.35 14.35
C ILE A 795 21.33 3.97 14.38
N PHE A 796 21.95 4.05 15.55
CA PHE A 796 23.40 4.00 15.73
C PHE A 796 23.71 3.59 17.17
N ASP A 797 24.07 2.33 17.38
CA ASP A 797 24.94 1.93 18.49
C ASP A 797 26.06 1.05 17.92
N PRO A 798 27.34 1.48 17.98
CA PRO A 798 28.47 0.74 17.46
C PRO A 798 29.26 0.14 18.63
N GLN A 799 28.98 -1.12 19.01
CA GLN A 799 29.94 -1.94 19.74
C GLN A 799 29.49 -3.41 19.88
N LEU A 800 30.21 -4.33 19.21
CA LEU A 800 30.83 -5.53 19.81
C LEU A 800 31.42 -6.46 18.75
N GLU A 801 32.68 -6.86 18.97
CA GLU A 801 33.52 -7.70 18.12
C GLU A 801 33.36 -9.22 18.38
N HIS A 802 33.60 -9.97 17.29
CA HIS A 802 34.25 -11.29 17.11
C HIS A 802 34.04 -12.50 18.05
N GLY A 803 33.65 -13.64 17.45
CA GLY A 803 34.26 -14.95 17.76
C GLY A 803 33.42 -16.23 17.58
N ALA A 804 33.73 -16.99 16.52
CA ALA A 804 33.65 -18.46 16.33
C ALA A 804 32.28 -19.20 16.40
N PHE A 805 31.87 -19.85 15.30
CA PHE A 805 31.98 -21.30 15.08
C PHE A 805 31.47 -21.68 13.66
N SER A 806 31.96 -22.83 13.20
CA SER A 806 32.20 -23.29 11.83
C SER A 806 31.03 -24.00 11.13
N ASP A 807 31.00 -23.82 9.80
CA ASP A 807 30.67 -24.76 8.71
C ASP A 807 29.47 -25.72 8.86
N PHE A 808 28.41 -25.48 8.09
CA PHE A 808 27.67 -26.53 7.36
C PHE A 808 27.01 -25.94 6.09
N HIS A 809 27.42 -26.46 4.93
CA HIS A 809 26.94 -26.12 3.59
C HIS A 809 25.65 -26.91 3.29
N VAL A 810 24.60 -26.25 2.81
CA VAL A 810 23.35 -26.89 2.35
C VAL A 810 23.24 -26.68 0.83
N ASP A 811 23.96 -27.50 0.08
CA ASP A 811 23.78 -27.74 -1.35
C ASP A 811 23.59 -29.24 -1.55
N ASP A 812 22.43 -29.71 -1.14
CA ASP A 812 21.79 -30.96 -1.53
C ASP A 812 20.57 -31.03 -0.64
N TRP A 813 19.37 -30.88 -1.19
CA TRP A 813 18.09 -31.40 -0.68
C TRP A 813 16.99 -30.98 -1.64
N ASN A 814 17.01 -31.55 -2.85
CA ASN A 814 15.84 -31.59 -3.73
C ASN A 814 16.01 -32.71 -4.75
N ALA A 815 15.87 -33.96 -4.28
CA ALA A 815 15.63 -35.12 -5.15
C ALA A 815 15.18 -36.39 -4.38
N GLY A 816 15.47 -36.53 -3.08
CA GLY A 816 15.36 -37.84 -2.41
C GLY A 816 14.12 -38.11 -1.54
N TYR A 817 13.36 -37.11 -1.09
CA TYR A 817 12.45 -37.31 0.05
C TYR A 817 11.01 -37.73 -0.30
N ILE A 818 10.62 -37.70 -1.57
CA ILE A 818 9.25 -38.05 -1.99
C ILE A 818 9.07 -39.58 -2.15
N SER A 819 10.15 -40.37 -2.24
CA SER A 819 10.05 -41.82 -2.50
C SER A 819 9.99 -42.73 -1.27
N GLN A 820 9.97 -42.20 -0.03
CA GLN A 820 10.12 -43.04 1.18
C GLN A 820 9.03 -42.91 2.26
N MET A 821 7.95 -42.19 2.04
CA MET A 821 6.81 -42.24 2.98
C MET A 821 5.84 -43.36 2.60
N SER A 822 6.19 -44.61 2.97
CA SER A 822 5.18 -45.66 3.16
C SER A 822 4.58 -45.49 4.57
N PHE A 823 3.40 -44.88 4.66
CA PHE A 823 2.60 -44.96 5.88
C PHE A 823 1.64 -46.13 5.77
N SER A 824 2.09 -47.26 6.29
CA SER A 824 1.24 -48.40 6.66
C SER A 824 0.31 -47.96 7.78
N LEU A 825 -0.98 -47.80 7.49
CA LEU A 825 -2.03 -47.76 8.51
C LEU A 825 -2.70 -49.14 8.55
N ASP A 826 -2.33 -49.89 9.58
CA ASP A 826 -2.93 -51.17 9.94
C ASP A 826 -4.44 -51.03 10.08
N ASN A 827 -5.13 -51.81 9.27
CA ASN A 827 -6.57 -51.88 9.20
C ASN A 827 -7.06 -52.85 10.30
N GLN A 828 -7.43 -52.32 11.46
CA GLN A 828 -8.25 -53.05 12.42
C GLN A 828 -9.45 -52.21 12.84
N LEU A 829 -10.63 -52.57 12.32
CA LEU A 829 -11.83 -52.77 13.12
C LEU A 829 -12.90 -53.54 12.32
N SER A 830 -12.99 -54.82 12.68
CA SER A 830 -14.17 -55.70 12.79
C SER A 830 -15.26 -55.68 11.72
N LYS A 831 -15.29 -56.81 11.01
CA LYS A 831 -16.41 -57.45 10.32
C LYS A 831 -17.72 -57.46 11.14
N GLY A 832 -18.81 -57.17 10.45
CA GLY A 832 -20.16 -57.66 10.77
C GLY A 832 -20.94 -57.85 9.47
N GLN A 833 -21.06 -59.11 9.02
CA GLN A 833 -22.03 -59.58 8.02
C GLN A 833 -23.17 -60.29 8.75
N PRO A 834 -24.31 -60.60 8.09
CA PRO A 834 -24.71 -60.22 6.73
C PRO A 834 -25.86 -59.19 6.68
#